data_AF-A0A0G0P736-F1
#
_entry.id   AF-A0A0G0P736-F1
#
_cell.length_a   1.000
_cell.length_b   1.000
_cell.length_c   1.000
_cell.angle_alpha   90.00
_cell.angle_beta   90.00
_cell.angle_gamma   90.00
#
_symmetry.space_group_name_H-M   'P 1'
#
loop_
_entity.id
_entity.type
_entity.pdbx_description
1 polymer ?
#
loop_
_entity_poly.entity_id
_entity_poly.type
_entity_poly.pdbx_seq_one_letter_code
_entity_poly.pdbx_strand_id
1 'polypeptide(L)'
;MKKYEPAKIEQKWQKIWEETKLYKVDEKSKKPKFYCLDMFPYPSGSGLHVGHPKGYIATDVFSRFKTLQGFEVLHPMGWDAFGLPAENYAIKNEIHPAEAVKENIKIFKDQLKDIGFNYDWDREINTTNPEYYKWTQWIFLQLFKKGLAYESNEPVNWCPGCKTVLSNEDLEAGNCERCGGEVEQRPMRQWVLKITDYADKLLYDLDGLDWEEMIKEQQRNWIGRSEGALIKFDIVDFGEQLEVFTTRADTLFGATFMVLAPEHPLVNKITTKDQKNEVLKYIAETKKKTELERMTEKIKTGVFTGAYAISPVNNEKIPIWISDYVLFGYGTGAVMSVPAHDERDFEFAEKFGIEIREVISPLIVRSQGADSFKEEMPVTERRAVVCVVKHWKEDKYMGVLWKVSDWRGFVIGGIEANEDAASAGLREITEETGYKNVEFIKELGGIVNSKFYQSKKQENRFAHFVPLLFQLRNDEQAYVDIEEKALHEIVWLSKKEMDEFVNREDMRLIWDRAEGNTCFTDEGILENSGKYTGLTSHEAQEKIIQDLKKAGRAEKKVTYRMKDWVFSRQRYWGEPIPIVHCEKCGPVAVPENELPVTLPEVKSYKPTGTGESPLAAITDWVNVKCSKCGSKGKRETDTM
;
A
#
# COMPACT_ATOMS: atom_id res chain seq x y z
N MET A 1 40.67 -46.79 14.00
CA MET A 1 40.18 -45.55 14.65
C MET A 1 38.95 -45.88 15.47
N LYS A 2 38.78 -45.29 16.66
CA LYS A 2 37.51 -45.40 17.40
C LYS A 2 36.41 -44.66 16.63
N LYS A 3 35.19 -45.19 16.61
CA LYS A 3 34.04 -44.58 15.92
C LYS A 3 33.59 -43.32 16.70
N TYR A 4 33.15 -42.30 15.98
CA TYR A 4 32.51 -41.13 16.57
C TYR A 4 31.16 -41.53 17.20
N GLU A 5 30.95 -41.21 18.47
CA GLU A 5 29.75 -41.57 19.25
C GLU A 5 29.18 -40.31 19.93
N PRO A 6 28.28 -39.55 19.26
CA PRO A 6 27.76 -38.26 19.74
C PRO A 6 27.18 -38.34 21.16
N ALA A 7 26.35 -39.36 21.40
CA ALA A 7 25.66 -39.58 22.67
C ALA A 7 26.61 -39.66 23.89
N LYS A 8 27.88 -40.04 23.70
CA LYS A 8 28.88 -40.11 24.79
C LYS A 8 29.57 -38.77 25.05
N ILE A 9 29.61 -37.87 24.07
CA ILE A 9 30.38 -36.63 24.14
C ILE A 9 29.51 -35.39 24.33
N GLU A 10 28.30 -35.36 23.77
CA GLU A 10 27.41 -34.20 23.80
C GLU A 10 26.97 -33.91 25.24
N GLN A 11 26.40 -34.92 25.91
CA GLN A 11 26.00 -34.83 27.32
C GLN A 11 27.13 -34.43 28.25
N LYS A 12 28.36 -34.92 27.98
CA LYS A 12 29.55 -34.57 28.76
C LYS A 12 29.81 -33.05 28.69
N TRP A 13 29.83 -32.49 27.48
CA TRP A 13 30.16 -31.08 27.29
C TRP A 13 29.02 -30.15 27.71
N GLN A 14 27.77 -30.49 27.41
CA GLN A 14 26.59 -29.76 27.87
C GLN A 14 26.59 -29.63 29.40
N LYS A 15 26.84 -30.72 30.12
CA LYS A 15 26.97 -30.72 31.59
C LYS A 15 28.10 -29.80 32.06
N ILE A 16 29.28 -29.85 31.43
CA ILE A 16 30.41 -28.98 31.79
C ILE A 16 30.02 -27.50 31.60
N TRP A 17 29.37 -27.14 30.49
CA TRP A 17 28.96 -25.76 30.23
C TRP A 17 27.92 -25.26 31.23
N GLU A 18 26.96 -26.09 31.63
CA GLU A 18 25.95 -25.77 32.64
C GLU A 18 26.58 -25.61 34.04
N GLU A 19 27.42 -26.55 34.47
CA GLU A 19 28.08 -26.52 35.79
C GLU A 19 29.04 -25.34 35.94
N THR A 20 29.76 -25.00 34.87
CA THR A 20 30.67 -23.85 34.86
C THR A 20 29.96 -22.52 34.63
N LYS A 21 28.65 -22.54 34.35
CA LYS A 21 27.85 -21.39 33.94
C LYS A 21 28.52 -20.60 32.81
N LEU A 22 29.09 -21.31 31.84
CA LEU A 22 29.96 -20.74 30.80
C LEU A 22 29.29 -19.60 30.02
N TYR A 23 27.98 -19.70 29.79
CA TYR A 23 27.20 -18.75 28.99
C TYR A 23 26.43 -17.73 29.81
N LYS A 24 26.62 -17.71 31.13
CA LYS A 24 26.04 -16.66 31.98
C LYS A 24 26.76 -15.35 31.69
N VAL A 25 26.00 -14.30 31.38
CA VAL A 25 26.58 -12.98 31.12
C VAL A 25 27.01 -12.31 32.43
N ASP A 26 28.18 -11.67 32.44
CA ASP A 26 28.62 -10.77 33.51
C ASP A 26 28.33 -9.30 33.14
N GLU A 27 27.30 -8.71 33.75
CA GLU A 27 26.94 -7.30 33.52
C GLU A 27 28.03 -6.31 33.95
N LYS A 28 28.97 -6.74 34.82
CA LYS A 28 30.10 -5.93 35.28
C LYS A 28 31.33 -6.08 34.39
N SER A 29 31.27 -6.94 33.38
CA SER A 29 32.35 -7.15 32.41
C SER A 29 32.70 -5.86 31.68
N LYS A 30 34.01 -5.62 31.50
CA LYS A 30 34.56 -4.50 30.72
C LYS A 30 34.84 -4.87 29.27
N LYS A 31 34.57 -6.11 28.88
CA LYS A 31 34.72 -6.57 27.49
C LYS A 31 33.73 -5.85 26.58
N PRO A 32 33.99 -5.77 25.26
CA PRO A 32 32.99 -5.28 24.32
C PRO A 32 31.74 -6.16 24.38
N LYS A 33 30.56 -5.54 24.40
CA LYS A 33 29.28 -6.24 24.57
C LYS A 33 28.74 -6.70 23.22
N PHE A 34 28.07 -7.83 23.20
CA PHE A 34 27.31 -8.31 22.04
C PHE A 34 25.99 -8.93 22.50
N TYR A 35 24.88 -8.53 21.88
CA TYR A 35 23.56 -9.08 22.15
C TYR A 35 23.11 -9.88 20.94
N CYS A 36 23.05 -11.21 21.09
CA CYS A 36 22.54 -12.11 20.06
C CYS A 36 21.14 -12.53 20.52
N LEU A 37 20.12 -12.33 19.68
CA LEU A 37 18.74 -12.57 20.08
C LEU A 37 18.03 -13.44 19.04
N ASP A 38 17.38 -14.48 19.54
CA ASP A 38 16.42 -15.27 18.80
C ASP A 38 15.01 -14.73 18.98
N MET A 39 14.15 -14.92 17.97
CA MET A 39 12.71 -14.88 18.19
C MET A 39 12.33 -16.10 19.03
N PHE A 40 12.05 -15.85 20.31
CA PHE A 40 11.60 -16.86 21.28
C PHE A 40 10.33 -17.61 20.82
N PRO A 41 10.18 -18.91 21.13
CA PRO A 41 9.13 -19.74 20.56
C PRO A 41 7.79 -19.60 21.29
N TYR A 42 6.72 -19.86 20.54
CA TYR A 42 5.41 -20.18 21.12
C TYR A 42 5.43 -21.61 21.68
N PRO A 43 5.11 -21.84 22.97
CA PRO A 43 4.99 -23.18 23.55
C PRO A 43 3.62 -23.81 23.20
N SER A 44 3.32 -23.90 21.90
CA SER A 44 2.01 -24.29 21.35
C SER A 44 2.03 -25.63 20.59
N GLY A 45 2.94 -26.54 20.96
CA GLY A 45 3.09 -27.85 20.35
C GLY A 45 3.67 -28.88 21.33
N SER A 46 3.71 -30.15 20.93
CA SER A 46 4.26 -31.24 21.76
C SER A 46 5.79 -31.22 21.88
N GLY A 47 6.46 -30.29 21.21
CA GLY A 47 7.92 -30.14 21.16
C GLY A 47 8.35 -29.25 20.00
N LEU A 48 9.66 -28.98 19.89
CA LEU A 48 10.28 -28.28 18.79
C LEU A 48 10.14 -29.07 17.48
N HIS A 49 9.67 -28.43 16.42
CA HIS A 49 9.87 -28.90 15.04
C HIS A 49 11.20 -28.40 14.46
N VAL A 50 11.70 -29.03 13.37
CA VAL A 50 12.98 -28.72 12.70
C VAL A 50 13.14 -27.26 12.27
N GLY A 51 12.04 -26.54 12.03
CA GLY A 51 12.06 -25.10 11.74
C GLY A 51 12.65 -24.24 12.86
N HIS A 52 12.43 -24.58 14.14
CA HIS A 52 12.96 -23.80 15.26
C HIS A 52 14.50 -23.80 15.30
N PRO A 53 15.18 -24.96 15.38
CA PRO A 53 16.64 -24.97 15.45
C PRO A 53 17.30 -24.43 14.18
N LYS A 54 16.63 -24.43 13.02
CA LYS A 54 17.19 -23.86 11.79
C LYS A 54 17.65 -22.41 11.98
N GLY A 55 16.85 -21.58 12.66
CA GLY A 55 17.23 -20.20 13.01
C GLY A 55 18.24 -20.17 14.16
N TYR A 56 17.95 -20.89 15.24
CA TYR A 56 18.72 -20.85 16.48
C TYR A 56 20.15 -21.39 16.35
N ILE A 57 20.41 -22.28 15.39
CA ILE A 57 21.77 -22.74 15.07
C ILE A 57 22.64 -21.59 14.56
N ALA A 58 22.09 -20.68 13.75
CA ALA A 58 22.86 -19.56 13.20
C ALA A 58 23.29 -18.58 14.31
N THR A 59 22.38 -18.27 15.22
CA THR A 59 22.63 -17.38 16.37
C THR A 59 23.53 -18.04 17.42
N ASP A 60 23.40 -19.34 17.69
CA ASP A 60 24.35 -20.09 18.54
C ASP A 60 25.77 -20.09 17.95
N VAL A 61 25.92 -20.37 16.65
CA VAL A 61 27.23 -20.31 15.98
C VAL A 61 27.83 -18.90 16.08
N PHE A 62 27.02 -17.87 15.81
CA PHE A 62 27.51 -16.49 15.82
C PHE A 62 27.84 -15.98 17.23
N SER A 63 27.00 -16.30 18.22
CA SER A 63 27.26 -15.95 19.62
C SER A 63 28.52 -16.64 20.14
N ARG A 64 28.74 -17.93 19.86
CA ARG A 64 30.00 -18.63 20.18
C ARG A 64 31.20 -17.97 19.50
N PHE A 65 31.08 -17.64 18.22
CA PHE A 65 32.11 -16.93 17.48
C PHE A 65 32.46 -15.59 18.14
N LYS A 66 31.47 -14.79 18.54
CA LYS A 66 31.69 -13.53 19.27
C LYS A 66 32.33 -13.74 20.63
N THR A 67 31.92 -14.76 21.38
CA THR A 67 32.56 -15.12 22.65
C THR A 67 34.05 -15.43 22.45
N LEU A 68 34.40 -16.19 21.41
CA LEU A 68 35.80 -16.51 21.06
C LEU A 68 36.61 -15.28 20.61
N GLN A 69 35.96 -14.26 20.07
CA GLN A 69 36.56 -12.95 19.78
C GLN A 69 36.75 -12.07 21.03
N GLY A 70 36.38 -12.54 22.22
CA GLY A 70 36.56 -11.83 23.48
C GLY A 70 35.42 -10.88 23.84
N PHE A 71 34.25 -10.99 23.20
CA PHE A 71 33.07 -10.24 23.58
C PHE A 71 32.40 -10.81 24.85
N GLU A 72 31.74 -9.94 25.62
CA GLU A 72 30.72 -10.34 26.58
C GLU A 72 29.41 -10.53 25.84
N VAL A 73 28.98 -11.78 25.68
CA VAL A 73 27.84 -12.13 24.85
C VAL A 73 26.64 -12.42 25.74
N LEU A 74 25.53 -11.71 25.52
CA LEU A 74 24.23 -12.11 26.02
C LEU A 74 23.47 -12.79 24.88
N HIS A 75 23.16 -14.07 25.08
CA HIS A 75 22.28 -14.87 24.22
C HIS A 75 21.13 -15.41 25.08
N PRO A 76 20.00 -14.70 25.19
CA PRO A 76 18.89 -15.10 26.05
C PRO A 76 17.92 -16.03 25.32
N MET A 77 17.05 -16.68 26.08
CA MET A 77 15.88 -17.38 25.57
C MET A 77 14.68 -17.17 26.52
N GLY A 78 13.47 -17.35 26.02
CA GLY A 78 12.25 -17.27 26.81
C GLY A 78 11.09 -17.94 26.10
N TRP A 79 9.88 -17.62 26.54
CA TRP A 79 8.66 -18.26 26.06
C TRP A 79 7.58 -17.22 25.78
N ASP A 80 7.12 -17.16 24.53
CA ASP A 80 5.96 -16.37 24.15
C ASP A 80 4.68 -17.19 24.38
N ALA A 81 4.22 -17.19 25.63
CA ALA A 81 3.31 -18.18 26.16
C ALA A 81 1.83 -17.75 26.23
N PHE A 82 1.55 -16.45 26.09
CA PHE A 82 0.18 -15.95 25.99
C PHE A 82 -0.36 -16.04 24.56
N GLY A 83 -1.65 -15.76 24.41
CA GLY A 83 -2.28 -15.58 23.11
C GLY A 83 -2.81 -16.85 22.47
N LEU A 84 -3.25 -16.67 21.23
CA LEU A 84 -4.02 -17.64 20.46
C LEU A 84 -3.31 -18.97 20.18
N PRO A 85 -1.99 -19.01 19.88
CA PRO A 85 -1.29 -20.28 19.64
C PRO A 85 -1.41 -21.26 20.82
N ALA A 86 -1.08 -20.79 22.02
CA ALA A 86 -1.12 -21.61 23.24
C ALA A 86 -2.56 -21.99 23.62
N GLU A 87 -3.50 -21.04 23.53
CA GLU A 87 -4.90 -21.31 23.88
C GLU A 87 -5.56 -22.29 22.91
N ASN A 88 -5.33 -22.16 21.61
CA ASN A 88 -5.90 -23.08 20.62
C ASN A 88 -5.32 -24.49 20.76
N TYR A 89 -4.02 -24.62 21.07
CA TYR A 89 -3.42 -25.90 21.41
C TYR A 89 -4.10 -26.52 22.64
N ALA A 90 -4.30 -25.74 23.70
CA ALA A 90 -4.95 -26.17 24.93
C ALA A 90 -6.41 -26.61 24.69
N ILE A 91 -7.18 -25.86 23.88
CA ILE A 91 -8.55 -26.23 23.49
C ILE A 91 -8.57 -27.54 22.71
N LYS A 92 -7.65 -27.71 21.74
CA LYS A 92 -7.58 -28.92 20.90
C LYS A 92 -7.26 -30.18 21.70
N ASN A 93 -6.46 -30.05 22.74
CA ASN A 93 -6.06 -31.16 23.59
C ASN A 93 -6.92 -31.30 24.86
N GLU A 94 -7.94 -30.45 25.03
CA GLU A 94 -8.84 -30.44 26.18
C GLU A 94 -8.11 -30.29 27.54
N ILE A 95 -7.02 -29.51 27.56
CA ILE A 95 -6.20 -29.23 28.73
C ILE A 95 -6.25 -27.72 29.02
N HIS A 96 -6.21 -27.32 30.31
CA HIS A 96 -6.16 -25.90 30.66
C HIS A 96 -4.88 -25.23 30.11
N PRO A 97 -4.94 -24.01 29.53
CA PRO A 97 -3.79 -23.37 28.89
C PRO A 97 -2.56 -23.24 29.81
N ALA A 98 -2.76 -22.91 31.09
CA ALA A 98 -1.66 -22.82 32.05
C ALA A 98 -0.89 -24.15 32.22
N GLU A 99 -1.59 -25.29 32.23
CA GLU A 99 -0.97 -26.61 32.35
C GLU A 99 -0.28 -27.01 31.04
N ALA A 100 -0.93 -26.75 29.91
CA ALA A 100 -0.34 -27.02 28.59
C ALA A 100 0.95 -26.23 28.37
N VAL A 101 0.94 -24.92 28.66
CA VAL A 101 2.11 -24.03 28.56
C VAL A 101 3.24 -24.52 29.47
N LYS A 102 2.93 -24.86 30.72
CA LYS A 102 3.92 -25.33 31.69
C LYS A 102 4.63 -26.60 31.23
N GLU A 103 3.88 -27.58 30.71
CA GLU A 103 4.48 -28.82 30.20
C GLU A 103 5.25 -28.59 28.90
N ASN A 104 4.70 -27.81 27.97
CA ASN A 104 5.36 -27.52 26.69
C ASN A 104 6.68 -26.76 26.89
N ILE A 105 6.73 -25.77 27.79
CA ILE A 105 7.97 -25.05 28.13
C ILE A 105 9.04 -26.00 28.64
N LYS A 106 8.68 -26.94 29.53
CA LYS A 106 9.63 -27.93 30.05
C LYS A 106 10.21 -28.78 28.91
N ILE A 107 9.36 -29.31 28.04
CA ILE A 107 9.79 -30.13 26.89
C ILE A 107 10.69 -29.33 25.95
N PHE A 108 10.30 -28.10 25.60
CA PHE A 108 11.07 -27.26 24.67
C PHE A 108 12.43 -26.92 25.28
N LYS A 109 12.47 -26.59 26.57
CA LYS A 109 13.72 -26.29 27.28
C LYS A 109 14.67 -27.47 27.29
N ASP A 110 14.16 -28.67 27.59
CA ASP A 110 14.96 -29.90 27.58
C ASP A 110 15.52 -30.16 26.17
N GLN A 111 14.70 -30.00 25.11
CA GLN A 111 15.15 -30.16 23.73
C GLN A 111 16.19 -29.11 23.30
N LEU A 112 16.05 -27.84 23.69
CA LEU A 112 17.05 -26.79 23.41
C LEU A 112 18.38 -27.10 24.12
N LYS A 113 18.33 -27.61 25.36
CA LYS A 113 19.51 -28.06 26.10
C LYS A 113 20.18 -29.27 25.45
N ASP A 114 19.39 -30.23 24.97
CA ASP A 114 19.88 -31.44 24.29
C ASP A 114 20.57 -31.13 22.96
N ILE A 115 20.13 -30.09 22.24
CA ILE A 115 20.84 -29.58 21.04
C ILE A 115 22.16 -28.90 21.44
N GLY A 116 22.25 -28.37 22.66
CA GLY A 116 23.45 -27.75 23.21
C GLY A 116 23.59 -26.26 22.91
N PHE A 117 22.48 -25.54 22.73
CA PHE A 117 22.52 -24.09 22.53
C PHE A 117 23.07 -23.34 23.75
N ASN A 118 23.77 -22.24 23.49
CA ASN A 118 24.53 -21.47 24.48
C ASN A 118 23.74 -20.36 25.18
N TYR A 119 22.49 -20.61 25.58
CA TYR A 119 21.65 -19.61 26.21
C TYR A 119 22.02 -19.29 27.68
N ASP A 120 21.81 -18.03 28.07
CA ASP A 120 21.83 -17.60 29.47
C ASP A 120 20.46 -17.87 30.13
N TRP A 121 20.29 -19.07 30.68
CA TRP A 121 19.05 -19.51 31.33
C TRP A 121 18.73 -18.75 32.64
N ASP A 122 19.68 -18.00 33.22
CA ASP A 122 19.38 -17.13 34.38
C ASP A 122 18.50 -15.94 33.97
N ARG A 123 18.32 -15.68 32.66
CA ARG A 123 17.50 -14.61 32.07
C ARG A 123 16.26 -15.12 31.34
N GLU A 124 15.87 -16.35 31.61
CA GLU A 124 14.64 -16.92 31.07
C GLU A 124 13.42 -16.07 31.42
N ILE A 125 12.62 -15.72 30.41
CA ILE A 125 11.35 -15.03 30.58
C ILE A 125 10.19 -15.91 30.13
N ASN A 126 9.02 -15.70 30.72
CA ASN A 126 7.76 -16.30 30.30
C ASN A 126 6.70 -15.21 30.32
N THR A 127 6.08 -14.93 29.17
CA THR A 127 5.13 -13.82 29.03
C THR A 127 3.85 -14.02 29.87
N THR A 128 3.54 -15.25 30.30
CA THR A 128 2.42 -15.57 31.19
C THR A 128 2.70 -15.35 32.68
N ASN A 129 3.95 -15.03 33.06
CA ASN A 129 4.31 -14.77 34.45
C ASN A 129 3.83 -13.36 34.88
N PRO A 130 3.07 -13.21 35.99
CA PRO A 130 2.68 -11.89 36.50
C PRO A 130 3.84 -10.93 36.74
N GLU A 131 5.02 -11.44 37.09
CA GLU A 131 6.23 -10.61 37.25
C GLU A 131 6.75 -10.03 35.94
N TYR A 132 6.39 -10.64 34.80
CA TYR A 132 6.65 -10.12 33.45
C TYR A 132 5.54 -9.17 33.02
N TYR A 133 4.28 -9.64 32.93
CA TYR A 133 3.22 -8.85 32.31
C TYR A 133 2.72 -7.67 33.16
N LYS A 134 3.11 -7.56 34.44
CA LYS A 134 2.92 -6.31 35.18
C LYS A 134 3.56 -5.11 34.48
N TRP A 135 4.66 -5.33 33.75
CA TRP A 135 5.38 -4.27 33.05
C TRP A 135 4.72 -3.88 31.73
N THR A 136 4.15 -4.83 31.00
CA THR A 136 3.33 -4.55 29.81
C THR A 136 2.02 -3.85 30.19
N GLN A 137 1.39 -4.25 31.30
CA GLN A 137 0.24 -3.53 31.87
C GLN A 137 0.64 -2.09 32.25
N TRP A 138 1.79 -1.92 32.89
CA TRP A 138 2.31 -0.60 33.23
C TRP A 138 2.59 0.26 31.99
N ILE A 139 3.20 -0.31 30.94
CA ILE A 139 3.45 0.37 29.66
C ILE A 139 2.13 0.83 29.05
N PHE A 140 1.12 -0.05 28.98
CA PHE A 140 -0.21 0.31 28.49
C PHE A 140 -0.81 1.47 29.29
N LEU A 141 -0.70 1.47 30.62
CA LEU A 141 -1.18 2.59 31.44
C LEU A 141 -0.47 3.91 31.09
N GLN A 142 0.84 3.88 30.80
CA GLN A 142 1.56 5.09 30.36
C GLN A 142 1.08 5.56 28.98
N LEU A 143 0.82 4.63 28.05
CA LEU A 143 0.27 4.95 26.73
C LEU A 143 -1.15 5.54 26.84
N PHE A 144 -2.02 4.94 27.66
CA PHE A 144 -3.37 5.42 27.94
C PHE A 144 -3.35 6.84 28.52
N LYS A 145 -2.52 7.09 29.53
CA LYS A 145 -2.35 8.44 30.14
C LYS A 145 -1.87 9.50 29.14
N LYS A 146 -1.15 9.09 28.09
CA LYS A 146 -0.65 9.95 27.01
C LYS A 146 -1.61 10.06 25.82
N GLY A 147 -2.76 9.39 25.86
CA GLY A 147 -3.70 9.34 24.73
C GLY A 147 -3.23 8.49 23.55
N LEU A 148 -2.22 7.64 23.75
CA LEU A 148 -1.69 6.71 22.74
C LEU A 148 -2.36 5.33 22.80
N ALA A 149 -3.17 5.07 23.83
CA ALA A 149 -4.08 3.94 23.88
C ALA A 149 -5.51 4.47 24.10
N TYR A 150 -6.46 4.08 23.26
CA TYR A 150 -7.82 4.62 23.29
C TYR A 150 -8.86 3.58 22.83
N GLU A 151 -10.14 3.85 23.11
CA GLU A 151 -11.26 3.00 22.69
C GLU A 151 -11.78 3.45 21.32
N SER A 152 -12.00 2.49 20.41
CA SER A 152 -12.64 2.70 19.10
C SER A 152 -13.84 1.77 18.93
N ASN A 153 -14.82 2.17 18.12
CA ASN A 153 -15.97 1.35 17.72
C ASN A 153 -16.02 1.10 16.20
N GLU A 154 -14.89 1.30 15.52
CA GLU A 154 -14.78 1.08 14.08
C GLU A 154 -15.03 -0.40 13.71
N PRO A 155 -15.45 -0.70 12.48
CA PRO A 155 -15.51 -2.06 11.98
C PRO A 155 -14.14 -2.74 12.15
N VAL A 156 -14.14 -3.92 12.76
CA VAL A 156 -12.93 -4.72 12.97
C VAL A 156 -13.04 -6.07 12.28
N ASN A 157 -11.87 -6.62 11.95
CA ASN A 157 -11.69 -7.94 11.39
C ASN A 157 -12.11 -8.99 12.45
N TRP A 158 -13.23 -9.68 12.23
CA TRP A 158 -13.71 -10.74 13.10
C TRP A 158 -13.52 -12.10 12.44
N CYS A 159 -12.83 -13.03 13.12
CA CYS A 159 -12.69 -14.40 12.66
C CYS A 159 -13.78 -15.29 13.31
N PRO A 160 -14.75 -15.85 12.55
CA PRO A 160 -15.78 -16.72 13.12
C PRO A 160 -15.22 -18.04 13.68
N GLY A 161 -14.15 -18.56 13.07
CA GLY A 161 -13.49 -19.80 13.51
C GLY A 161 -12.74 -19.63 14.83
N CYS A 162 -11.96 -18.54 14.97
CA CYS A 162 -11.25 -18.21 16.20
C CYS A 162 -12.12 -17.48 17.23
N LYS A 163 -13.30 -16.98 16.84
CA LYS A 163 -14.23 -16.22 17.70
C LYS A 163 -13.55 -15.05 18.40
N THR A 164 -12.77 -14.27 17.66
CA THR A 164 -12.03 -13.11 18.18
C THR A 164 -11.80 -12.09 17.07
N VAL A 165 -11.56 -10.85 17.49
CA VAL A 165 -11.01 -9.79 16.64
C VAL A 165 -9.56 -10.10 16.26
N LEU A 166 -9.18 -9.69 15.06
CA LEU A 166 -7.85 -9.75 14.47
C LEU A 166 -7.38 -8.32 14.13
N SER A 167 -6.08 -8.04 14.21
CA SER A 167 -5.52 -6.81 13.61
C SER A 167 -5.42 -6.94 12.09
N ASN A 168 -4.97 -5.90 11.38
CA ASN A 168 -4.73 -6.02 9.94
C ASN A 168 -3.51 -6.91 9.64
N GLU A 169 -2.56 -6.96 10.57
CA GLU A 169 -1.33 -7.74 10.51
C GLU A 169 -1.58 -9.22 10.78
N ASP A 170 -2.68 -9.57 11.45
CA ASP A 170 -3.15 -10.94 11.69
C ASP A 170 -3.84 -11.57 10.44
N LEU A 171 -3.86 -10.86 9.30
CA LEU A 171 -4.48 -11.30 8.06
C LEU A 171 -3.44 -11.74 7.02
N GLU A 172 -3.65 -12.90 6.42
CA GLU A 172 -2.91 -13.37 5.25
C GLU A 172 -3.87 -13.50 4.08
N ALA A 173 -3.67 -12.66 3.05
CA ALA A 173 -4.61 -12.53 1.93
C ALA A 173 -6.06 -12.46 2.40
N GLY A 174 -6.35 -11.57 3.36
CA GLY A 174 -7.70 -11.26 3.84
C GLY A 174 -8.34 -12.34 4.72
N ASN A 175 -7.67 -13.48 4.89
CA ASN A 175 -8.09 -14.56 5.77
C ASN A 175 -7.30 -14.53 7.07
N CYS A 176 -7.81 -15.20 8.10
CA CYS A 176 -7.07 -15.34 9.35
C CYS A 176 -5.76 -16.12 9.13
N GLU A 177 -4.61 -15.53 9.48
CA GLU A 177 -3.27 -16.17 9.34
C GLU A 177 -3.18 -17.53 10.05
N ARG A 178 -4.06 -17.77 11.04
CA ARG A 178 -3.98 -18.93 11.95
C ARG A 178 -4.83 -20.09 11.48
N CYS A 179 -6.11 -19.85 11.18
CA CYS A 179 -7.06 -20.91 10.80
C CYS A 179 -7.37 -20.94 9.30
N GLY A 180 -6.90 -19.96 8.53
CA GLY A 180 -7.20 -19.81 7.10
C GLY A 180 -8.66 -19.51 6.78
N GLY A 181 -9.47 -19.17 7.80
CA GLY A 181 -10.89 -18.90 7.63
C GLY A 181 -11.16 -17.46 7.17
N GLU A 182 -12.27 -17.29 6.46
CA GLU A 182 -12.76 -15.98 6.02
C GLU A 182 -13.09 -15.07 7.21
N VAL A 183 -12.80 -13.78 7.05
CA VAL A 183 -12.95 -12.76 8.08
C VAL A 183 -14.12 -11.83 7.73
N GLU A 184 -14.94 -11.53 8.73
CA GLU A 184 -16.09 -10.63 8.61
C GLU A 184 -15.77 -9.25 9.21
N GLN A 185 -16.34 -8.18 8.68
CA GLN A 185 -16.30 -6.87 9.32
C GLN A 185 -17.44 -6.72 10.34
N ARG A 186 -17.10 -6.43 11.61
CA ARG A 186 -18.10 -6.20 12.67
C ARG A 186 -17.80 -4.92 13.45
N PRO A 187 -18.78 -4.01 13.65
CA PRO A 187 -18.61 -2.88 14.56
C PRO A 187 -18.49 -3.41 15.99
N MET A 188 -17.38 -3.12 16.68
CA MET A 188 -17.13 -3.60 18.04
C MET A 188 -16.26 -2.62 18.82
N ARG A 189 -16.53 -2.44 20.11
CA ARG A 189 -15.65 -1.68 21.01
C ARG A 189 -14.32 -2.41 21.12
N GLN A 190 -13.20 -1.75 20.82
CA GLN A 190 -11.84 -2.29 20.95
C GLN A 190 -10.89 -1.27 21.54
N TRP A 191 -9.79 -1.74 22.13
CA TRP A 191 -8.63 -0.93 22.45
C TRP A 191 -7.64 -0.89 21.30
N VAL A 192 -7.17 0.31 21.00
CA VAL A 192 -6.30 0.60 19.87
C VAL A 192 -5.07 1.37 20.36
N LEU A 193 -3.90 1.03 19.81
CA LEU A 193 -2.66 1.80 19.99
C LEU A 193 -2.45 2.74 18.82
N LYS A 194 -2.20 4.01 19.13
CA LYS A 194 -2.06 5.11 18.16
C LYS A 194 -0.70 5.12 17.47
N ILE A 195 -0.35 4.03 16.80
CA ILE A 195 0.95 3.83 16.14
C ILE A 195 1.15 4.80 14.97
N THR A 196 0.08 5.32 14.36
CA THR A 196 0.18 6.30 13.28
C THR A 196 0.79 7.64 13.70
N ASP A 197 0.75 7.99 15.00
CA ASP A 197 1.46 9.18 15.53
C ASP A 197 3.00 9.03 15.41
N TYR A 198 3.48 7.81 15.16
CA TYR A 198 4.89 7.48 14.95
C TYR A 198 5.21 7.12 13.49
N ALA A 199 4.26 7.24 12.55
CA ALA A 199 4.42 6.75 11.17
C ALA A 199 5.64 7.36 10.44
N ASP A 200 5.81 8.69 10.49
CA ASP A 200 6.99 9.36 9.91
C ASP A 200 8.29 8.86 10.52
N LYS A 201 8.32 8.72 11.85
CA LYS A 201 9.52 8.26 12.55
C LYS A 201 9.85 6.81 12.17
N LEU A 202 8.84 5.93 12.17
CA LEU A 202 8.99 4.53 11.76
C LEU A 202 9.47 4.42 10.32
N LEU A 203 9.06 5.34 9.43
CA LEU A 203 9.48 5.36 8.04
C LEU A 203 10.93 5.85 7.87
N TYR A 204 11.25 7.02 8.42
CA TYR A 204 12.55 7.67 8.22
C TYR A 204 13.69 6.98 8.97
N ASP A 205 13.40 6.38 10.14
CA ASP A 205 14.42 5.67 10.91
C ASP A 205 14.87 4.35 10.21
N LEU A 206 14.14 3.86 9.19
CA LEU A 206 14.55 2.68 8.38
C LEU A 206 15.88 2.91 7.66
N ASP A 207 16.15 4.13 7.20
CA ASP A 207 17.33 4.43 6.39
C ASP A 207 18.63 4.23 7.18
N GLY A 208 18.58 4.36 8.51
CA GLY A 208 19.70 4.13 9.41
C GLY A 208 19.92 2.67 9.83
N LEU A 209 19.04 1.74 9.43
CA LEU A 209 19.12 0.34 9.85
C LEU A 209 20.05 -0.48 8.94
N ASP A 210 20.88 -1.32 9.55
CA ASP A 210 21.68 -2.35 8.85
C ASP A 210 20.83 -3.60 8.56
N TRP A 211 19.74 -3.41 7.82
CA TRP A 211 18.78 -4.44 7.43
C TRP A 211 18.77 -4.62 5.92
N GLU A 212 18.32 -5.79 5.45
CA GLU A 212 18.11 -6.05 4.03
C GLU A 212 17.09 -5.05 3.44
N GLU A 213 17.39 -4.47 2.28
CA GLU A 213 16.49 -3.47 1.66
C GLU A 213 15.11 -4.04 1.33
N MET A 214 15.01 -5.34 1.03
CA MET A 214 13.71 -5.98 0.82
C MET A 214 12.79 -5.85 2.05
N ILE A 215 13.34 -5.96 3.27
CA ILE A 215 12.58 -5.82 4.52
C ILE A 215 12.19 -4.36 4.73
N LYS A 216 13.12 -3.43 4.48
CA LYS A 216 12.83 -2.00 4.58
C LYS A 216 11.75 -1.57 3.58
N GLU A 217 11.82 -2.03 2.34
CA GLU A 217 10.81 -1.77 1.32
C GLU A 217 9.45 -2.34 1.70
N GLN A 218 9.37 -3.54 2.29
CA GLN A 218 8.11 -4.07 2.81
C GLN A 218 7.51 -3.14 3.89
N GLN A 219 8.34 -2.62 4.80
CA GLN A 219 7.91 -1.66 5.82
C GLN A 219 7.51 -0.29 5.23
N ARG A 220 8.31 0.28 4.31
CA ARG A 220 7.99 1.54 3.61
C ARG A 220 6.65 1.44 2.89
N ASN A 221 6.45 0.34 2.17
CA ASN A 221 5.18 0.05 1.52
C ASN A 221 4.05 -0.07 2.55
N TRP A 222 4.21 -0.89 3.59
CA TRP A 222 3.19 -1.08 4.64
C TRP A 222 2.78 0.25 5.31
N ILE A 223 3.74 1.09 5.70
CA ILE A 223 3.50 2.45 6.22
C ILE A 223 2.75 3.30 5.19
N GLY A 224 3.23 3.28 3.94
CA GLY A 224 2.55 3.88 2.78
C GLY A 224 2.25 5.35 2.96
N ARG A 225 3.29 6.15 3.24
CA ARG A 225 3.17 7.61 3.37
C ARG A 225 2.83 8.24 2.02
N SER A 226 1.90 9.18 2.00
CA SER A 226 1.49 9.93 0.80
C SER A 226 1.30 11.40 1.16
N GLU A 227 1.91 12.29 0.38
CA GLU A 227 1.70 13.73 0.49
C GLU A 227 0.73 14.21 -0.58
N GLY A 228 -0.23 15.04 -0.19
CA GLY A 228 -1.25 15.52 -1.11
C GLY A 228 -2.06 16.66 -0.53
N ALA A 229 -3.30 16.75 -0.98
CA ALA A 229 -4.25 17.72 -0.46
C ALA A 229 -5.64 17.09 -0.25
N LEU A 230 -6.31 17.54 0.80
CA LEU A 230 -7.76 17.46 0.91
C LEU A 230 -8.36 18.57 0.06
N ILE A 231 -9.31 18.22 -0.80
CA ILE A 231 -9.99 19.15 -1.70
C ILE A 231 -11.49 19.02 -1.49
N LYS A 232 -12.18 20.17 -1.37
CA LYS A 232 -13.62 20.25 -1.10
C LYS A 232 -14.41 20.60 -2.35
N PHE A 233 -15.41 19.77 -2.64
CA PHE A 233 -16.36 19.91 -3.74
C PHE A 233 -17.75 20.15 -3.17
N ASP A 234 -18.47 21.18 -3.63
CA ASP A 234 -19.86 21.37 -3.22
C ASP A 234 -20.76 20.37 -3.94
N ILE A 235 -21.75 19.82 -3.24
CA ILE A 235 -22.75 18.93 -3.84
C ILE A 235 -23.99 19.74 -4.19
N VAL A 236 -24.34 19.73 -5.47
CA VAL A 236 -25.45 20.49 -6.05
C VAL A 236 -26.76 20.10 -5.39
N ASP A 237 -27.56 21.10 -4.97
CA ASP A 237 -28.89 20.94 -4.37
C ASP A 237 -28.98 20.27 -2.98
N PHE A 238 -27.86 19.85 -2.38
CA PHE A 238 -27.87 19.18 -1.07
C PHE A 238 -27.32 20.03 0.08
N GLY A 239 -26.60 21.12 -0.20
CA GLY A 239 -25.96 21.93 0.86
C GLY A 239 -24.87 21.16 1.64
N GLU A 240 -24.40 20.05 1.08
CA GLU A 240 -23.34 19.20 1.62
C GLU A 240 -22.05 19.43 0.82
N GLN A 241 -20.91 19.11 1.42
CA GLN A 241 -19.60 19.14 0.75
C GLN A 241 -18.99 17.75 0.76
N LEU A 242 -18.39 17.39 -0.37
CA LEU A 242 -17.56 16.20 -0.51
C LEU A 242 -16.09 16.59 -0.37
N GLU A 243 -15.39 15.98 0.57
CA GLU A 243 -13.95 16.14 0.72
C GLU A 243 -13.24 14.89 0.18
N VAL A 244 -12.22 15.09 -0.65
CA VAL A 244 -11.41 14.01 -1.23
C VAL A 244 -9.94 14.26 -0.96
N PHE A 245 -9.19 13.18 -0.73
CA PHE A 245 -7.73 13.24 -0.69
C PHE A 245 -7.15 12.87 -2.05
N THR A 246 -6.18 13.65 -2.55
CA THR A 246 -5.43 13.33 -3.76
C THR A 246 -3.96 13.68 -3.61
N THR A 247 -3.09 12.81 -4.13
CA THR A 247 -1.65 13.09 -4.34
C THR A 247 -1.38 13.80 -5.66
N ARG A 248 -2.39 13.86 -6.55
CA ARG A 248 -2.32 14.40 -7.91
C ARG A 248 -3.25 15.58 -8.07
N ALA A 249 -3.01 16.66 -7.33
CA ALA A 249 -3.83 17.88 -7.49
C ALA A 249 -3.55 18.60 -8.83
N ASP A 250 -2.44 18.27 -9.50
CA ASP A 250 -2.11 18.68 -10.87
C ASP A 250 -3.16 18.21 -11.89
N THR A 251 -3.80 17.06 -11.68
CA THR A 251 -4.78 16.49 -12.60
C THR A 251 -6.22 16.95 -12.38
N LEU A 252 -6.46 17.87 -11.44
CA LEU A 252 -7.82 18.23 -10.97
C LEU A 252 -8.78 18.72 -12.08
N PHE A 253 -8.27 19.34 -13.15
CA PHE A 253 -9.09 19.76 -14.30
C PHE A 253 -9.62 18.58 -15.14
N GLY A 254 -8.98 17.41 -15.02
CA GLY A 254 -9.36 16.17 -15.68
C GLY A 254 -10.32 15.31 -14.86
N ALA A 255 -10.79 15.81 -13.71
CA ALA A 255 -11.76 15.10 -12.89
C ALA A 255 -13.14 15.12 -13.57
N THR A 256 -13.57 13.98 -14.13
CA THR A 256 -14.83 13.85 -14.90
C THR A 256 -15.91 13.07 -14.17
N PHE A 257 -15.59 12.39 -13.07
CA PHE A 257 -16.56 11.85 -12.12
C PHE A 257 -15.97 11.79 -10.70
N MET A 258 -16.82 11.61 -9.71
CA MET A 258 -16.41 11.36 -8.31
C MET A 258 -16.90 9.97 -7.91
N VAL A 259 -16.18 9.30 -7.02
CA VAL A 259 -16.60 8.00 -6.49
C VAL A 259 -16.56 7.98 -4.97
N LEU A 260 -17.66 7.54 -4.37
CA LEU A 260 -17.78 7.30 -2.93
C LEU A 260 -17.71 5.80 -2.63
N ALA A 261 -17.15 5.46 -1.47
CA ALA A 261 -17.34 4.14 -0.89
C ALA A 261 -18.86 3.90 -0.66
N PRO A 262 -19.38 2.67 -0.87
CA PRO A 262 -20.80 2.37 -0.66
C PRO A 262 -21.28 2.65 0.77
N GLU A 263 -20.38 2.58 1.75
CA GLU A 263 -20.64 2.83 3.17
C GLU A 263 -20.58 4.32 3.54
N HIS A 264 -20.16 5.19 2.62
CA HIS A 264 -19.92 6.60 2.91
C HIS A 264 -21.22 7.32 3.35
N PRO A 265 -21.23 8.08 4.47
CA PRO A 265 -22.46 8.66 5.02
C PRO A 265 -23.24 9.56 4.05
N LEU A 266 -22.53 10.26 3.15
CA LEU A 266 -23.17 11.09 2.12
C LEU A 266 -24.01 10.31 1.13
N VAL A 267 -23.75 9.02 0.88
CA VAL A 267 -24.51 8.21 -0.09
C VAL A 267 -26.00 8.25 0.25
N ASN A 268 -26.36 8.06 1.52
CA ASN A 268 -27.76 8.10 1.95
C ASN A 268 -28.39 9.49 1.87
N LYS A 269 -27.58 10.55 1.91
CA LYS A 269 -28.06 11.94 1.87
C LYS A 269 -28.27 12.45 0.45
N ILE A 270 -27.35 12.11 -0.47
CA ILE A 270 -27.29 12.71 -1.81
C ILE A 270 -27.96 11.85 -2.88
N THR A 271 -28.24 10.57 -2.59
CA THR A 271 -28.87 9.69 -3.57
C THR A 271 -30.27 10.20 -3.92
N THR A 272 -30.48 10.47 -5.21
CA THR A 272 -31.77 10.93 -5.74
C THR A 272 -32.84 9.84 -5.65
N LYS A 273 -34.12 10.24 -5.72
CA LYS A 273 -35.24 9.31 -5.60
C LYS A 273 -35.22 8.21 -6.67
N ASP A 274 -34.86 8.57 -7.89
CA ASP A 274 -34.86 7.65 -9.03
C ASP A 274 -33.75 6.61 -8.93
N GLN A 275 -32.61 6.98 -8.33
CA GLN A 275 -31.45 6.09 -8.16
C GLN A 275 -31.47 5.26 -6.88
N LYS A 276 -32.38 5.57 -5.94
CA LYS A 276 -32.40 4.99 -4.59
C LYS A 276 -32.45 3.46 -4.57
N ASN A 277 -33.26 2.85 -5.44
CA ASN A 277 -33.42 1.39 -5.46
C ASN A 277 -32.14 0.69 -5.94
N GLU A 278 -31.50 1.20 -6.99
CA GLU A 278 -30.26 0.64 -7.54
C GLU A 278 -29.09 0.81 -6.57
N VAL A 279 -28.97 1.99 -5.97
CA VAL A 279 -27.95 2.28 -4.94
C VAL A 279 -28.09 1.36 -3.74
N LEU A 280 -29.31 1.19 -3.19
CA LEU A 280 -29.52 0.30 -2.04
C LEU A 280 -29.23 -1.17 -2.37
N LYS A 281 -29.57 -1.61 -3.58
CA LYS A 281 -29.24 -2.96 -4.06
C LYS A 281 -27.72 -3.14 -4.13
N TYR A 282 -27.02 -2.17 -4.71
CA TYR A 282 -25.56 -2.21 -4.82
C TYR A 282 -24.88 -2.23 -3.45
N ILE A 283 -25.29 -1.38 -2.51
CA ILE A 283 -24.78 -1.40 -1.12
C ILE A 283 -24.99 -2.78 -0.46
N ALA A 284 -26.13 -3.43 -0.70
CA ALA A 284 -26.40 -4.75 -0.15
C ALA A 284 -25.54 -5.86 -0.79
N GLU A 285 -25.13 -5.70 -2.05
CA GLU A 285 -24.23 -6.61 -2.75
C GLU A 285 -22.78 -6.41 -2.30
N THR A 286 -22.31 -5.16 -2.20
CA THR A 286 -20.93 -4.84 -1.80
C THR A 286 -20.65 -5.21 -0.35
N LYS A 287 -21.63 -5.12 0.55
CA LYS A 287 -21.52 -5.58 1.94
C LYS A 287 -21.25 -7.08 2.09
N LYS A 288 -21.47 -7.88 1.04
CA LYS A 288 -21.16 -9.31 1.03
C LYS A 288 -19.71 -9.60 0.64
N LYS A 289 -18.98 -8.58 0.19
CA LYS A 289 -17.58 -8.70 -0.19
C LYS A 289 -16.68 -8.20 0.93
N THR A 290 -15.55 -8.87 1.13
CA THR A 290 -14.46 -8.42 2.00
C THR A 290 -13.69 -7.26 1.35
N GLU A 291 -12.94 -6.50 2.14
CA GLU A 291 -12.07 -5.42 1.63
C GLU A 291 -11.04 -5.96 0.60
N LEU A 292 -10.49 -7.15 0.83
CA LEU A 292 -9.55 -7.76 -0.11
C LEU A 292 -10.22 -8.20 -1.43
N GLU A 293 -11.40 -8.81 -1.37
CA GLU A 293 -12.14 -9.15 -2.59
C GLU A 293 -12.40 -7.90 -3.43
N ARG A 294 -12.73 -6.77 -2.79
CA ARG A 294 -12.90 -5.48 -3.46
C ARG A 294 -11.61 -4.94 -4.06
N MET A 295 -10.46 -5.12 -3.39
CA MET A 295 -9.15 -4.68 -3.90
C MET A 295 -8.62 -5.53 -5.05
N THR A 296 -8.96 -6.82 -5.06
CA THR A 296 -8.50 -7.79 -6.08
C THR A 296 -9.45 -7.91 -7.26
N GLU A 297 -10.64 -7.31 -7.17
CA GLU A 297 -11.65 -7.31 -8.23
C GLU A 297 -11.14 -6.60 -9.48
N LYS A 298 -11.12 -7.34 -10.58
CA LYS A 298 -10.72 -6.82 -11.90
C LYS A 298 -11.89 -6.12 -12.59
N ILE A 299 -13.12 -6.57 -12.33
CA ILE A 299 -14.29 -6.01 -12.99
C ILE A 299 -14.79 -4.80 -12.20
N LYS A 300 -14.52 -3.60 -12.69
CA LYS A 300 -15.04 -2.36 -12.07
C LYS A 300 -16.56 -2.36 -12.07
N THR A 301 -17.19 -2.16 -10.92
CA THR A 301 -18.66 -2.04 -10.81
C THR A 301 -19.02 -0.72 -10.17
N GLY A 302 -20.22 -0.19 -10.40
CA GLY A 302 -20.63 1.06 -9.79
C GLY A 302 -22.02 1.48 -10.20
N VAL A 303 -22.60 2.39 -9.41
CA VAL A 303 -23.95 2.93 -9.62
C VAL A 303 -23.92 4.45 -9.47
N PHE A 304 -24.59 5.15 -10.38
CA PHE A 304 -24.72 6.60 -10.33
C PHE A 304 -25.71 7.01 -9.24
N THR A 305 -25.35 7.97 -8.40
CA THR A 305 -26.21 8.42 -7.29
C THR A 305 -27.34 9.36 -7.74
N GLY A 306 -27.24 9.91 -8.95
CA GLY A 306 -28.08 11.01 -9.42
C GLY A 306 -27.60 12.39 -8.97
N ALA A 307 -26.62 12.46 -8.06
CA ALA A 307 -26.06 13.70 -7.56
C ALA A 307 -24.84 14.14 -8.38
N TYR A 308 -24.57 15.44 -8.31
CA TYR A 308 -23.42 16.07 -8.95
C TYR A 308 -22.64 16.89 -7.93
N ALA A 309 -21.32 16.86 -8.04
CA ALA A 309 -20.40 17.75 -7.38
C ALA A 309 -20.06 18.94 -8.30
N ILE A 310 -19.64 20.07 -7.73
CA ILE A 310 -19.08 21.20 -8.47
C ILE A 310 -17.56 21.16 -8.36
N SER A 311 -16.90 21.12 -9.51
CA SER A 311 -15.45 21.24 -9.58
C SER A 311 -14.99 22.61 -9.06
N PRO A 312 -14.04 22.67 -8.13
CA PRO A 312 -13.58 23.92 -7.56
C PRO A 312 -12.64 24.71 -8.50
N VAL A 313 -12.25 24.14 -9.64
CA VAL A 313 -11.29 24.77 -10.58
C VAL A 313 -11.93 25.31 -11.86
N ASN A 314 -13.05 24.74 -12.30
CA ASN A 314 -13.74 25.14 -13.53
C ASN A 314 -15.28 25.26 -13.38
N ASN A 315 -15.83 25.05 -12.19
CA ASN A 315 -17.28 25.09 -11.89
C ASN A 315 -18.14 24.09 -12.68
N GLU A 316 -17.54 23.09 -13.32
CA GLU A 316 -18.30 22.05 -14.01
C GLU A 316 -19.02 21.11 -13.04
N LYS A 317 -20.16 20.58 -13.48
CA LYS A 317 -20.90 19.55 -12.74
C LYS A 317 -20.29 18.18 -13.01
N ILE A 318 -19.81 17.54 -11.96
CA ILE A 318 -19.15 16.23 -12.00
C ILE A 318 -20.11 15.19 -11.40
N PRO A 319 -20.52 14.13 -12.13
CA PRO A 319 -21.41 13.10 -11.59
C PRO A 319 -20.77 12.34 -10.43
N ILE A 320 -21.55 12.04 -9.39
CA ILE A 320 -21.11 11.27 -8.22
C ILE A 320 -21.62 9.83 -8.31
N TRP A 321 -20.70 8.88 -8.25
CA TRP A 321 -20.95 7.44 -8.28
C TRP A 321 -20.62 6.80 -6.94
N ILE A 322 -21.11 5.58 -6.74
CA ILE A 322 -20.60 4.65 -5.72
C ILE A 322 -19.93 3.47 -6.39
N SER A 323 -18.83 2.99 -5.82
CA SER A 323 -18.13 1.81 -6.32
C SER A 323 -17.39 1.08 -5.21
N ASP A 324 -17.30 -0.24 -5.34
CA ASP A 324 -16.60 -1.11 -4.40
C ASP A 324 -15.07 -0.95 -4.42
N TYR A 325 -14.46 -0.38 -5.46
CA TYR A 325 -13.01 -0.13 -5.46
C TYR A 325 -12.58 1.02 -4.53
N VAL A 326 -13.51 1.88 -4.09
CA VAL A 326 -13.24 2.95 -3.12
C VAL A 326 -13.56 2.47 -1.71
N LEU A 327 -12.57 2.48 -0.83
CA LEU A 327 -12.67 1.93 0.52
C LEU A 327 -12.92 3.05 1.54
N PHE A 328 -13.95 2.91 2.38
CA PHE A 328 -14.31 3.96 3.34
C PHE A 328 -13.20 4.25 4.37
N GLY A 329 -12.45 3.21 4.77
CA GLY A 329 -11.34 3.33 5.72
C GLY A 329 -10.03 3.87 5.12
N TYR A 330 -10.02 4.31 3.85
CA TYR A 330 -8.85 4.87 3.18
C TYR A 330 -9.12 6.31 2.71
N GLY A 331 -8.21 7.23 3.02
CA GLY A 331 -8.37 8.65 2.70
C GLY A 331 -9.61 9.25 3.39
N THR A 332 -10.56 9.74 2.60
CA THR A 332 -11.87 10.24 3.09
C THR A 332 -13.02 9.29 2.76
N GLY A 333 -12.73 8.10 2.22
CA GLY A 333 -13.75 7.21 1.65
C GLY A 333 -14.38 7.74 0.37
N ALA A 334 -13.71 8.68 -0.29
CA ALA A 334 -14.12 9.31 -1.54
C ALA A 334 -12.90 9.72 -2.37
N VAL A 335 -13.03 9.67 -3.70
CA VAL A 335 -11.98 10.06 -4.65
C VAL A 335 -12.56 10.96 -5.74
N MET A 336 -11.74 11.90 -6.22
CA MET A 336 -11.94 12.51 -7.53
C MET A 336 -11.34 11.57 -8.57
N SER A 337 -12.07 11.29 -9.63
CA SER A 337 -11.62 10.34 -10.64
C SER A 337 -11.17 11.05 -11.90
N VAL A 338 -9.94 10.77 -12.33
CA VAL A 338 -9.25 11.46 -13.44
C VAL A 338 -8.80 10.42 -14.47
N PRO A 339 -9.70 9.97 -15.37
CA PRO A 339 -9.48 8.78 -16.20
C PRO A 339 -8.26 8.83 -17.10
N ALA A 340 -7.87 10.01 -17.59
CA ALA A 340 -6.69 10.11 -18.45
C ALA A 340 -5.37 9.85 -17.70
N HIS A 341 -5.39 9.87 -16.36
CA HIS A 341 -4.18 9.86 -15.52
C HIS A 341 -4.23 8.89 -14.31
N ASP A 342 -5.24 8.02 -14.21
CA ASP A 342 -5.31 6.90 -13.27
C ASP A 342 -5.95 5.69 -13.96
N GLU A 343 -5.25 4.55 -13.97
CA GLU A 343 -5.68 3.34 -14.69
C GLU A 343 -7.01 2.78 -14.19
N ARG A 344 -7.31 2.88 -12.88
CA ARG A 344 -8.56 2.36 -12.32
C ARG A 344 -9.73 3.23 -12.74
N ASP A 345 -9.51 4.54 -12.78
CA ASP A 345 -10.49 5.50 -13.27
C ASP A 345 -10.68 5.38 -14.79
N PHE A 346 -9.62 5.09 -15.54
CA PHE A 346 -9.67 4.80 -16.97
C PHE A 346 -10.58 3.60 -17.27
N GLU A 347 -10.31 2.44 -16.65
CA GLU A 347 -11.11 1.23 -16.82
C GLU A 347 -12.59 1.45 -16.42
N PHE A 348 -12.84 2.22 -15.36
CA PHE A 348 -14.19 2.58 -14.95
C PHE A 348 -14.87 3.48 -15.99
N ALA A 349 -14.17 4.52 -16.47
CA ALA A 349 -14.70 5.44 -17.46
C ALA A 349 -15.03 4.74 -18.78
N GLU A 350 -14.15 3.89 -19.28
CA GLU A 350 -14.39 3.10 -20.49
C GLU A 350 -15.63 2.21 -20.34
N LYS A 351 -15.76 1.53 -19.21
CA LYS A 351 -16.89 0.63 -18.95
C LYS A 351 -18.24 1.36 -18.89
N PHE A 352 -18.27 2.54 -18.28
CA PHE A 352 -19.50 3.31 -18.05
C PHE A 352 -19.72 4.42 -19.08
N GLY A 353 -18.85 4.55 -20.08
CA GLY A 353 -18.95 5.58 -21.12
C GLY A 353 -18.80 7.00 -20.57
N ILE A 354 -17.95 7.19 -19.57
CA ILE A 354 -17.68 8.49 -18.96
C ILE A 354 -16.57 9.21 -19.74
N GLU A 355 -16.64 10.54 -19.80
CA GLU A 355 -15.63 11.37 -20.46
C GLU A 355 -14.22 11.11 -19.92
N ILE A 356 -13.27 10.93 -20.82
CA ILE A 356 -11.83 10.82 -20.52
C ILE A 356 -11.19 12.12 -21.02
N ARG A 357 -10.68 12.93 -20.09
CA ARG A 357 -10.13 14.25 -20.39
C ARG A 357 -8.65 14.32 -20.03
N GLU A 358 -7.82 14.46 -21.06
CA GLU A 358 -6.38 14.64 -20.91
C GLU A 358 -6.07 16.08 -20.46
N VAL A 359 -5.34 16.20 -19.34
CA VAL A 359 -4.90 17.46 -18.76
C VAL A 359 -3.40 17.52 -18.49
N ILE A 360 -2.67 16.45 -18.80
CA ILE A 360 -1.21 16.39 -18.74
C ILE A 360 -0.71 15.79 -20.05
N SER A 361 0.10 16.56 -20.77
CA SER A 361 0.88 16.05 -21.88
C SER A 361 2.23 15.50 -21.39
N PRO A 362 2.65 14.31 -21.86
CA PRO A 362 3.94 13.74 -21.50
C PRO A 362 5.11 14.65 -21.82
N LEU A 363 6.17 14.63 -21.01
CA LEU A 363 7.43 15.31 -21.28
C LEU A 363 8.59 14.32 -21.25
N ILE A 364 9.04 13.91 -22.43
CA ILE A 364 10.17 12.99 -22.58
C ILE A 364 11.45 13.79 -22.76
N VAL A 365 12.43 13.58 -21.87
CA VAL A 365 13.77 14.18 -21.99
C VAL A 365 14.77 13.10 -22.36
N ARG A 366 15.32 13.17 -23.57
CA ARG A 366 16.33 12.21 -24.03
C ARG A 366 17.62 12.40 -23.23
N SER A 367 17.95 11.43 -22.38
CA SER A 367 19.14 11.46 -21.52
C SER A 367 20.30 10.60 -22.03
N GLN A 368 20.05 9.73 -23.02
CA GLN A 368 21.03 8.79 -23.56
C GLN A 368 21.05 8.82 -25.09
N GLY A 369 22.18 8.43 -25.69
CA GLY A 369 22.37 8.36 -27.13
C GLY A 369 22.88 9.67 -27.76
N ALA A 370 23.07 9.64 -29.08
CA ALA A 370 23.60 10.77 -29.85
C ALA A 370 22.65 11.99 -29.91
N ASP A 371 21.37 11.77 -29.62
CA ASP A 371 20.29 12.76 -29.53
C ASP A 371 19.94 13.14 -28.08
N SER A 372 20.80 12.79 -27.11
CA SER A 372 20.66 13.25 -25.73
C SER A 372 20.65 14.77 -25.64
N PHE A 373 19.70 15.32 -24.87
CA PHE A 373 19.55 16.74 -24.62
C PHE A 373 20.80 17.31 -23.93
N LYS A 374 21.26 18.50 -24.38
CA LYS A 374 22.52 19.11 -23.92
C LYS A 374 22.25 20.45 -23.27
N GLU A 375 22.31 20.56 -21.94
CA GLU A 375 21.87 21.76 -21.21
C GLU A 375 22.51 23.07 -21.71
N GLU A 376 23.76 23.02 -22.18
CA GLU A 376 24.52 24.16 -22.68
C GLU A 376 24.14 24.63 -24.10
N MET A 377 23.36 23.85 -24.84
CA MET A 377 22.99 24.15 -26.23
C MET A 377 21.68 24.95 -26.32
N PRO A 378 21.54 25.86 -27.30
CA PRO A 378 20.31 26.61 -27.49
C PRO A 378 19.13 25.67 -27.77
N VAL A 379 17.96 26.00 -27.21
CA VAL A 379 16.72 25.25 -27.40
C VAL A 379 15.84 25.98 -28.40
N THR A 380 15.45 25.26 -29.46
CA THR A 380 14.48 25.75 -30.44
C THR A 380 13.19 24.95 -30.33
N GLU A 381 12.10 25.67 -30.06
CA GLU A 381 10.76 25.09 -29.95
C GLU A 381 10.16 24.82 -31.34
N ARG A 382 9.46 23.69 -31.50
CA ARG A 382 8.86 23.30 -32.78
C ARG A 382 7.58 22.51 -32.55
N ARG A 383 6.49 22.90 -33.23
CA ARG A 383 5.31 22.04 -33.40
C ARG A 383 5.51 21.11 -34.59
N ALA A 384 5.19 19.84 -34.39
CA ALA A 384 5.39 18.81 -35.39
C ALA A 384 4.27 17.76 -35.33
N VAL A 385 3.99 17.10 -36.44
CA VAL A 385 3.09 15.94 -36.50
C VAL A 385 3.87 14.66 -36.40
N VAL A 386 3.25 13.62 -35.85
CA VAL A 386 3.75 12.24 -35.90
C VAL A 386 2.64 11.37 -36.46
N CYS A 387 2.86 10.79 -37.62
CA CYS A 387 1.82 10.13 -38.41
C CYS A 387 1.96 8.61 -38.34
N VAL A 388 1.10 7.95 -37.57
CA VAL A 388 0.94 6.50 -37.61
C VAL A 388 0.09 6.15 -38.83
N VAL A 389 0.64 5.38 -39.78
CA VAL A 389 -0.04 5.09 -41.05
C VAL A 389 -0.37 3.61 -41.14
N LYS A 390 -1.67 3.28 -41.26
CA LYS A 390 -2.16 1.92 -41.46
C LYS A 390 -2.17 1.53 -42.94
N HIS A 391 -1.76 0.30 -43.24
CA HIS A 391 -1.78 -0.27 -44.58
C HIS A 391 -3.22 -0.40 -45.13
N TRP A 392 -3.37 -0.31 -46.45
CA TRP A 392 -4.67 -0.29 -47.14
C TRP A 392 -5.43 -1.64 -47.18
N LYS A 393 -4.81 -2.74 -46.74
CA LYS A 393 -5.32 -4.11 -46.91
C LYS A 393 -4.90 -5.04 -45.79
N GLU A 394 -3.64 -4.94 -45.35
CA GLU A 394 -3.08 -5.78 -44.29
C GLU A 394 -3.23 -5.09 -42.93
N ASP A 395 -3.28 -5.87 -41.84
CA ASP A 395 -3.20 -5.33 -40.48
C ASP A 395 -1.74 -5.01 -40.11
N LYS A 396 -1.17 -4.09 -40.89
CA LYS A 396 0.21 -3.62 -40.78
C LYS A 396 0.27 -2.10 -40.73
N TYR A 397 1.35 -1.60 -40.16
CA TYR A 397 1.62 -0.20 -39.92
C TYR A 397 2.97 0.18 -40.52
N MET A 398 3.05 1.41 -40.98
CA MET A 398 4.26 1.95 -41.60
C MET A 398 5.28 2.30 -40.52
N GLY A 399 6.46 1.67 -40.58
CA GLY A 399 7.63 2.03 -39.80
C GLY A 399 8.63 2.81 -40.67
N VAL A 400 9.22 3.84 -40.09
CA VAL A 400 10.27 4.66 -40.70
C VAL A 400 11.59 4.38 -39.98
N LEU A 401 12.55 3.82 -40.71
CA LEU A 401 13.93 3.62 -40.27
C LEU A 401 14.82 4.73 -40.84
N TRP A 402 15.27 5.64 -39.99
CA TRP A 402 16.15 6.73 -40.42
C TRP A 402 17.58 6.20 -40.60
N LYS A 403 18.26 6.52 -41.72
CA LYS A 403 19.62 6.03 -42.01
C LYS A 403 20.72 6.86 -41.36
N VAL A 404 20.41 8.11 -41.00
CA VAL A 404 21.34 9.10 -40.43
C VAL A 404 21.31 9.15 -38.89
N SER A 405 20.43 8.37 -38.27
CA SER A 405 20.24 8.26 -36.82
C SER A 405 19.61 6.91 -36.52
N ASP A 406 19.80 6.32 -35.34
CA ASP A 406 19.10 5.08 -34.98
C ASP A 406 17.59 5.29 -34.71
N TRP A 407 16.94 6.33 -35.24
CA TRP A 407 15.52 6.55 -35.00
C TRP A 407 14.67 5.53 -35.76
N ARG A 408 13.77 4.87 -35.02
CA ARG A 408 12.79 3.93 -35.54
C ARG A 408 11.42 4.33 -34.99
N GLY A 409 10.52 4.70 -35.89
CA GLY A 409 9.20 5.20 -35.49
C GLY A 409 8.34 5.49 -36.70
N PHE A 410 7.76 6.67 -36.73
CA PHE A 410 6.74 7.07 -37.69
C PHE A 410 7.21 8.23 -38.57
N VAL A 411 6.38 8.63 -39.53
CA VAL A 411 6.59 9.85 -40.33
C VAL A 411 6.47 11.07 -39.41
N ILE A 412 7.44 11.98 -39.45
CA ILE A 412 7.50 13.15 -38.55
C ILE A 412 7.71 14.42 -39.35
N GLY A 413 6.80 15.37 -39.19
CA GLY A 413 6.77 16.58 -40.02
C GLY A 413 6.62 17.86 -39.25
N GLY A 414 7.07 19.00 -39.80
CA GLY A 414 6.79 20.29 -39.20
C GLY A 414 5.35 20.73 -39.48
N ILE A 415 4.74 21.50 -38.58
CA ILE A 415 3.50 22.22 -38.89
C ILE A 415 3.87 23.65 -39.32
N GLU A 416 3.58 24.00 -40.57
CA GLU A 416 3.76 25.35 -41.10
C GLU A 416 2.66 26.32 -40.62
N ALA A 417 2.93 27.63 -40.67
CA ALA A 417 2.07 28.65 -40.05
C ALA A 417 0.62 28.72 -40.62
N ASN A 418 0.38 28.18 -41.81
CA ASN A 418 -0.91 28.26 -42.52
C ASN A 418 -1.59 26.89 -42.71
N GLU A 419 -1.11 25.83 -42.07
CA GLU A 419 -1.69 24.49 -42.17
C GLU A 419 -2.17 23.96 -40.82
N ASP A 420 -3.23 23.16 -40.82
CA ASP A 420 -3.64 22.37 -39.67
C ASP A 420 -2.81 21.08 -39.57
N ALA A 421 -2.87 20.39 -38.42
CA ALA A 421 -2.07 19.19 -38.19
C ALA A 421 -2.40 18.04 -39.15
N ALA A 422 -3.67 17.84 -39.51
CA ALA A 422 -4.05 16.76 -40.43
C ALA A 422 -3.51 17.04 -41.84
N SER A 423 -3.61 18.28 -42.31
CA SER A 423 -3.04 18.76 -43.57
C SER A 423 -1.50 18.61 -43.60
N ALA A 424 -0.82 19.01 -42.52
CA ALA A 424 0.63 18.81 -42.37
C ALA A 424 0.99 17.32 -42.43
N GLY A 425 0.23 16.47 -41.74
CA GLY A 425 0.45 15.02 -41.76
C GLY A 425 0.30 14.39 -43.14
N LEU A 426 -0.72 14.80 -43.93
CA LEU A 426 -0.90 14.33 -45.30
C LEU A 426 0.27 14.75 -46.21
N ARG A 427 0.73 16.01 -46.07
CA ARG A 427 1.88 16.54 -46.81
C ARG A 427 3.13 15.73 -46.51
N GLU A 428 3.45 15.55 -45.24
CA GLU A 428 4.67 14.89 -44.77
C GLU A 428 4.69 13.40 -45.11
N ILE A 429 3.54 12.71 -45.05
CA ILE A 429 3.44 11.33 -45.57
C ILE A 429 3.74 11.30 -47.06
N THR A 430 3.18 12.22 -47.83
CA THR A 430 3.38 12.25 -49.30
C THR A 430 4.83 12.56 -49.66
N GLU A 431 5.43 13.56 -49.01
CA GLU A 431 6.81 14.00 -49.24
C GLU A 431 7.80 12.91 -48.82
N GLU A 432 7.69 12.36 -47.61
CA GLU A 432 8.67 11.38 -47.11
C GLU A 432 8.51 10.00 -47.75
N THR A 433 7.30 9.57 -48.07
CA THR A 433 7.03 8.16 -48.43
C THR A 433 6.58 7.97 -49.87
N GLY A 434 6.11 9.04 -50.51
CA GLY A 434 5.50 9.02 -51.83
C GLY A 434 4.03 8.62 -51.85
N TYR A 435 3.47 8.01 -50.80
CA TYR A 435 2.06 7.58 -50.85
C TYR A 435 1.10 8.77 -50.88
N LYS A 436 0.19 8.79 -51.87
CA LYS A 436 -0.73 9.93 -52.09
C LYS A 436 -2.14 9.73 -51.54
N ASN A 437 -2.66 8.51 -51.63
CA ASN A 437 -4.06 8.23 -51.31
C ASN A 437 -4.19 7.85 -49.83
N VAL A 438 -4.01 8.84 -48.96
CA VAL A 438 -4.01 8.71 -47.50
C VAL A 438 -5.27 9.37 -46.94
N GLU A 439 -5.92 8.73 -45.96
CA GLU A 439 -7.08 9.29 -45.25
C GLU A 439 -6.74 9.65 -43.79
N PHE A 440 -7.19 10.86 -43.43
CA PHE A 440 -7.57 11.35 -42.10
C PHE A 440 -8.38 10.39 -41.21
N ILE A 441 -7.83 9.67 -40.22
CA ILE A 441 -8.66 8.87 -39.30
C ILE A 441 -9.02 9.63 -38.01
N LYS A 442 -8.03 9.94 -37.18
CA LYS A 442 -8.22 10.64 -35.89
C LYS A 442 -6.91 11.14 -35.30
N GLU A 443 -6.99 12.07 -34.36
CA GLU A 443 -5.90 12.37 -33.43
C GLU A 443 -5.73 11.22 -32.42
N LEU A 444 -4.49 10.98 -32.00
CA LEU A 444 -4.11 9.95 -31.04
C LEU A 444 -3.78 10.60 -29.69
N GLY A 445 -4.80 11.18 -29.05
CA GLY A 445 -4.67 11.92 -27.79
C GLY A 445 -4.07 13.32 -27.95
N GLY A 446 -3.65 13.90 -26.82
CA GLY A 446 -3.04 15.23 -26.75
C GLY A 446 -1.59 15.28 -27.25
N ILE A 447 -0.91 16.39 -26.98
CA ILE A 447 0.47 16.60 -27.40
C ILE A 447 1.41 15.64 -26.66
N VAL A 448 2.47 15.19 -27.33
CA VAL A 448 3.60 14.52 -26.69
C VAL A 448 4.80 15.44 -26.77
N ASN A 449 5.29 15.92 -25.63
CA ASN A 449 6.42 16.83 -25.59
C ASN A 449 7.74 16.04 -25.52
N SER A 450 8.72 16.46 -26.30
CA SER A 450 10.01 15.77 -26.38
C SER A 450 11.17 16.77 -26.44
N LYS A 451 12.15 16.60 -25.54
CA LYS A 451 13.39 17.37 -25.51
C LYS A 451 14.55 16.48 -25.94
N PHE A 452 15.23 16.86 -27.02
CA PHE A 452 16.33 16.08 -27.59
C PHE A 452 17.31 16.96 -28.39
N TYR A 453 18.52 16.47 -28.62
CA TYR A 453 19.52 17.16 -29.42
C TYR A 453 19.44 16.78 -30.90
N GLN A 454 19.37 17.78 -31.80
CA GLN A 454 19.36 17.56 -33.24
C GLN A 454 20.75 17.74 -33.84
N SER A 455 21.43 16.62 -34.10
CA SER A 455 22.83 16.60 -34.58
C SER A 455 23.09 17.43 -35.84
N LYS A 456 22.20 17.38 -36.85
CA LYS A 456 22.34 18.13 -38.11
C LYS A 456 22.30 19.65 -37.93
N LYS A 457 21.51 20.14 -36.97
CA LYS A 457 21.31 21.58 -36.72
C LYS A 457 22.17 22.10 -35.57
N GLN A 458 22.82 21.19 -34.83
CA GLN A 458 23.64 21.49 -33.66
C GLN A 458 22.90 22.34 -32.63
N GLU A 459 21.67 21.96 -32.30
CA GLU A 459 20.81 22.64 -31.33
C GLU A 459 19.92 21.64 -30.61
N ASN A 460 19.43 22.00 -29.42
CA ASN A 460 18.35 21.25 -28.78
C ASN A 460 17.02 21.59 -29.44
N ARG A 461 16.13 20.59 -29.49
CA ARG A 461 14.74 20.74 -29.86
C ARG A 461 13.87 20.54 -28.65
N PHE A 462 12.87 21.41 -28.54
CA PHE A 462 11.68 21.14 -27.75
C PHE A 462 10.51 20.95 -28.72
N ALA A 463 10.21 19.69 -29.00
CA ALA A 463 9.19 19.31 -29.98
C ALA A 463 7.86 19.06 -29.28
N HIS A 464 6.80 19.67 -29.80
CA HIS A 464 5.42 19.43 -29.42
C HIS A 464 4.78 18.57 -30.51
N PHE A 465 4.83 17.25 -30.32
CA PHE A 465 4.33 16.30 -31.29
C PHE A 465 2.80 16.18 -31.20
N VAL A 466 2.12 16.37 -32.33
CA VAL A 466 0.69 16.11 -32.51
C VAL A 466 0.54 14.71 -33.11
N PRO A 467 0.10 13.71 -32.33
CA PRO A 467 0.01 12.33 -32.79
C PRO A 467 -1.24 12.12 -33.64
N LEU A 468 -1.09 11.53 -34.83
CA LEU A 468 -2.18 11.37 -35.80
C LEU A 468 -2.23 9.95 -36.36
N LEU A 469 -3.43 9.43 -36.56
CA LEU A 469 -3.67 8.15 -37.25
C LEU A 469 -4.19 8.41 -38.66
N PHE A 470 -3.55 7.75 -39.62
CA PHE A 470 -3.91 7.77 -41.03
C PHE A 470 -4.12 6.35 -41.56
N GLN A 471 -4.88 6.22 -42.65
CA GLN A 471 -5.03 4.96 -43.37
C GLN A 471 -4.80 5.15 -44.87
N LEU A 472 -3.93 4.33 -45.47
CA LEU A 472 -3.80 4.27 -46.92
C LEU A 472 -5.02 3.65 -47.57
N ARG A 473 -5.38 4.16 -48.75
CA ARG A 473 -6.46 3.59 -49.60
C ARG A 473 -5.94 2.64 -50.67
N ASN A 474 -4.71 2.85 -51.14
CA ASN A 474 -4.03 1.99 -52.11
C ASN A 474 -2.51 2.19 -52.04
N ASP A 475 -1.78 1.55 -52.96
CA ASP A 475 -0.33 1.58 -53.10
C ASP A 475 0.20 2.63 -54.09
N GLU A 476 -0.64 3.58 -54.52
CA GLU A 476 -0.21 4.59 -55.49
C GLU A 476 0.81 5.57 -54.87
N GLN A 477 1.96 5.70 -55.53
CA GLN A 477 3.06 6.55 -55.09
C GLN A 477 3.38 7.70 -56.07
N ALA A 478 3.78 8.83 -55.50
CA ALA A 478 4.40 9.97 -56.14
C ALA A 478 5.86 9.69 -56.46
N TYR A 479 6.42 10.54 -57.33
CA TYR A 479 7.85 10.70 -57.37
C TYR A 479 8.30 11.33 -56.04
N VAL A 480 9.26 10.67 -55.38
CA VAL A 480 9.96 11.18 -54.20
C VAL A 480 11.39 11.50 -54.63
N ASP A 481 11.93 12.61 -54.16
CA ASP A 481 13.28 13.03 -54.51
C ASP A 481 14.32 11.95 -54.13
N ILE A 482 15.38 11.81 -54.93
CA ILE A 482 16.44 10.82 -54.69
C ILE A 482 17.16 11.12 -53.37
N GLU A 483 17.33 12.40 -53.02
CA GLU A 483 17.94 12.83 -51.77
C GLU A 483 17.07 12.44 -50.57
N GLU A 484 15.74 12.56 -50.68
CA GLU A 484 14.80 12.15 -49.62
C GLU A 484 14.73 10.64 -49.45
N LYS A 485 14.65 9.87 -50.54
CA LYS A 485 14.72 8.38 -50.49
C LYS A 485 16.01 7.87 -49.87
N ALA A 486 17.09 8.65 -49.88
CA ALA A 486 18.35 8.28 -49.28
C ALA A 486 18.37 8.45 -47.74
N LEU A 487 17.42 9.16 -47.14
CA LEU A 487 17.42 9.50 -45.71
C LEU A 487 16.84 8.42 -44.80
N HIS A 488 15.91 7.61 -45.31
CA HIS A 488 15.17 6.62 -44.53
C HIS A 488 14.80 5.39 -45.37
N GLU A 489 14.27 4.38 -44.69
CA GLU A 489 13.70 3.17 -45.26
C GLU A 489 12.31 2.95 -44.66
N ILE A 490 11.34 2.63 -45.51
CA ILE A 490 9.96 2.35 -45.12
C ILE A 490 9.76 0.84 -45.00
N VAL A 491 9.25 0.41 -43.85
CA VAL A 491 8.93 -1.00 -43.57
C VAL A 491 7.46 -1.15 -43.18
N TRP A 492 6.85 -2.28 -43.54
CA TRP A 492 5.48 -2.60 -43.14
C TRP A 492 5.51 -3.66 -42.05
N LEU A 493 5.06 -3.29 -40.87
CA LEU A 493 5.21 -4.09 -39.65
C LEU A 493 3.83 -4.48 -39.11
N SER A 494 3.67 -5.72 -38.69
CA SER A 494 2.57 -6.11 -37.81
C SER A 494 2.68 -5.38 -36.46
N LYS A 495 1.61 -5.39 -35.65
CA LYS A 495 1.63 -4.76 -34.32
C LYS A 495 2.79 -5.23 -33.46
N LYS A 496 2.98 -6.55 -33.37
CA LYS A 496 4.09 -7.16 -32.61
C LYS A 496 5.47 -6.74 -33.13
N GLU A 497 5.63 -6.64 -34.45
CA GLU A 497 6.89 -6.16 -35.02
C GLU A 497 7.10 -4.66 -34.75
N MET A 498 6.03 -3.86 -34.75
CA MET A 498 6.08 -2.45 -34.34
C MET A 498 6.49 -2.32 -32.87
N ASP A 499 6.00 -3.23 -32.02
CA ASP A 499 6.35 -3.26 -30.61
C ASP A 499 7.84 -3.47 -30.36
N GLU A 500 8.54 -4.18 -31.24
CA GLU A 500 9.98 -4.39 -31.15
C GLU A 500 10.76 -3.33 -31.94
N PHE A 501 10.13 -2.71 -32.93
CA PHE A 501 10.75 -1.75 -33.84
C PHE A 501 10.94 -0.36 -33.22
N VAL A 502 9.90 0.18 -32.56
CA VAL A 502 9.94 1.53 -32.01
C VAL A 502 10.92 1.61 -30.84
N ASN A 503 11.91 2.47 -30.94
CA ASN A 503 13.03 2.50 -29.97
C ASN A 503 13.17 3.81 -29.19
N ARG A 504 12.15 4.67 -29.26
CA ARG A 504 12.06 5.88 -28.43
C ARG A 504 10.78 5.86 -27.61
N GLU A 505 10.85 6.40 -26.41
CA GLU A 505 9.74 6.48 -25.46
C GLU A 505 8.60 7.38 -25.95
N ASP A 506 8.90 8.52 -26.57
CA ASP A 506 7.88 9.39 -27.17
C ASP A 506 7.14 8.70 -28.33
N MET A 507 7.86 7.98 -29.18
CA MET A 507 7.26 7.18 -30.25
C MET A 507 6.49 5.98 -29.69
N ARG A 508 6.98 5.36 -28.61
CA ARG A 508 6.31 4.26 -27.92
C ARG A 508 4.95 4.70 -27.41
N LEU A 509 4.90 5.82 -26.71
CA LEU A 509 3.68 6.35 -26.16
C LEU A 509 2.66 6.71 -27.27
N ILE A 510 3.12 7.24 -28.40
CA ILE A 510 2.26 7.48 -29.57
C ILE A 510 1.71 6.18 -30.16
N TRP A 511 2.52 5.13 -30.20
CA TRP A 511 2.10 3.80 -30.64
C TRP A 511 1.05 3.20 -29.71
N ASP A 512 1.26 3.25 -28.40
CA ASP A 512 0.31 2.74 -27.40
C ASP A 512 -1.07 3.42 -27.53
N ARG A 513 -1.08 4.73 -27.82
CA ARG A 513 -2.30 5.48 -28.13
C ARG A 513 -2.98 5.03 -29.42
N ALA A 514 -2.21 4.65 -30.45
CA ALA A 514 -2.75 4.06 -31.68
C ALA A 514 -3.43 2.71 -31.42
N GLU A 515 -2.96 1.97 -30.43
CA GLU A 515 -3.53 0.68 -30.00
C GLU A 515 -4.73 0.83 -29.06
N GLY A 516 -4.98 2.03 -28.54
CA GLY A 516 -6.14 2.39 -27.72
C GLY A 516 -5.82 2.71 -26.27
N ASN A 517 -4.57 2.57 -25.84
CA ASN A 517 -4.17 2.96 -24.49
C ASN A 517 -3.77 4.44 -24.46
N THR A 518 -4.66 5.29 -23.91
CA THR A 518 -4.41 6.73 -23.78
C THR A 518 -4.16 7.16 -22.34
N CYS A 519 -4.12 6.24 -21.38
CA CYS A 519 -3.88 6.56 -19.98
C CYS A 519 -2.40 6.90 -19.76
N PHE A 520 -2.12 8.09 -19.24
CA PHE A 520 -0.77 8.56 -18.92
C PHE A 520 -0.69 8.93 -17.45
N THR A 521 -0.01 8.10 -16.66
CA THR A 521 0.02 8.20 -15.19
C THR A 521 1.21 8.99 -14.64
N ASP A 522 2.21 9.31 -15.47
CA ASP A 522 3.40 10.03 -15.03
C ASP A 522 3.17 11.55 -14.95
N GLU A 523 4.23 12.27 -14.56
CA GLU A 523 4.29 13.73 -14.58
C GLU A 523 4.57 14.27 -15.98
N GLY A 524 4.13 15.50 -16.24
CA GLY A 524 4.33 16.14 -17.53
C GLY A 524 4.07 17.63 -17.49
N ILE A 525 3.53 18.15 -18.59
CA ILE A 525 3.14 19.54 -18.75
C ILE A 525 1.62 19.63 -18.76
N LEU A 526 1.05 20.56 -18.01
CA LEU A 526 -0.40 20.70 -17.96
C LEU A 526 -0.95 21.25 -19.27
N GLU A 527 -2.04 20.63 -19.71
CA GLU A 527 -2.89 21.06 -20.82
C GLU A 527 -4.33 21.17 -20.34
N ASN A 528 -5.16 21.90 -21.09
CA ASN A 528 -6.60 22.04 -20.81
C ASN A 528 -6.92 22.45 -19.35
N SER A 529 -5.99 23.15 -18.68
CA SER A 529 -6.01 23.41 -17.24
C SER A 529 -6.12 24.91 -16.92
N GLY A 530 -6.82 25.65 -17.79
CA GLY A 530 -7.03 27.10 -17.65
C GLY A 530 -5.71 27.87 -17.50
N LYS A 531 -5.57 28.62 -16.40
CA LYS A 531 -4.37 29.43 -16.12
C LYS A 531 -3.13 28.61 -15.72
N TYR A 532 -3.27 27.31 -15.53
CA TYR A 532 -2.16 26.42 -15.16
C TYR A 532 -1.57 25.67 -16.37
N THR A 533 -2.20 25.79 -17.56
CA THR A 533 -1.66 25.24 -18.80
C THR A 533 -0.23 25.73 -19.06
N GLY A 534 0.66 24.81 -19.44
CA GLY A 534 2.07 25.06 -19.71
C GLY A 534 2.99 24.95 -18.49
N LEU A 535 2.45 24.77 -17.28
CA LEU A 535 3.24 24.47 -16.09
C LEU A 535 3.61 22.98 -16.03
N THR A 536 4.69 22.65 -15.35
CA THR A 536 4.97 21.25 -14.98
C THR A 536 3.96 20.74 -13.94
N SER A 537 3.74 19.42 -13.88
CA SER A 537 2.89 18.78 -12.86
C SER A 537 3.20 19.28 -11.45
N HIS A 538 4.48 19.30 -11.05
CA HIS A 538 4.89 19.77 -9.73
C HIS A 538 4.50 21.24 -9.47
N GLU A 539 4.86 22.16 -10.38
CA GLU A 539 4.54 23.59 -10.23
C GLU A 539 3.03 23.85 -10.20
N ALA A 540 2.28 23.11 -11.01
CA ALA A 540 0.84 23.21 -11.07
C ALA A 540 0.17 22.69 -9.80
N GLN A 541 0.59 21.53 -9.29
CA GLN A 541 0.10 20.96 -8.04
C GLN A 541 0.24 21.97 -6.90
N GLU A 542 1.42 22.58 -6.76
CA GLU A 542 1.65 23.59 -5.71
C GLU A 542 0.73 24.81 -5.87
N LYS A 543 0.61 25.35 -7.09
CA LYS A 543 -0.21 26.55 -7.37
C LYS A 543 -1.70 26.27 -7.22
N ILE A 544 -2.20 25.14 -7.71
CA ILE A 544 -3.60 24.73 -7.59
C ILE A 544 -3.97 24.59 -6.11
N ILE A 545 -3.16 23.85 -5.34
CA ILE A 545 -3.40 23.70 -3.89
C ILE A 545 -3.37 25.05 -3.19
N GLN A 546 -2.41 25.92 -3.53
CA GLN A 546 -2.31 27.25 -2.93
C GLN A 546 -3.54 28.12 -3.22
N ASP A 547 -4.01 28.13 -4.46
CA ASP A 547 -5.16 28.95 -4.85
C ASP A 547 -6.48 28.42 -4.30
N LEU A 548 -6.65 27.09 -4.26
CA LEU A 548 -7.79 26.47 -3.59
C LEU A 548 -7.75 26.68 -2.07
N LYS A 549 -6.57 26.67 -1.45
CA LYS A 549 -6.42 27.00 -0.02
C LYS A 549 -6.82 28.44 0.27
N LYS A 550 -6.44 29.41 -0.57
CA LYS A 550 -6.91 30.81 -0.45
C LYS A 550 -8.44 30.92 -0.56
N ALA A 551 -9.06 30.05 -1.34
CA ALA A 551 -10.51 29.95 -1.48
C ALA A 551 -11.20 29.13 -0.36
N GLY A 552 -10.45 28.61 0.62
CA GLY A 552 -10.99 27.73 1.67
C GLY A 552 -11.42 26.34 1.19
N ARG A 553 -10.95 25.93 0.01
CA ARG A 553 -11.32 24.69 -0.70
C ARG A 553 -10.28 23.59 -0.63
N ALA A 554 -9.06 23.87 -0.14
CA ALA A 554 -8.03 22.86 -0.01
C ALA A 554 -7.15 23.02 1.24
N GLU A 555 -6.64 21.89 1.73
CA GLU A 555 -5.66 21.80 2.81
C GLU A 555 -4.58 20.77 2.45
N LYS A 556 -3.29 21.12 2.57
CA LYS A 556 -2.20 20.15 2.41
C LYS A 556 -2.32 19.10 3.52
N LYS A 557 -2.24 17.82 3.17
CA LYS A 557 -2.34 16.73 4.13
C LYS A 557 -1.33 15.64 3.79
N VAL A 558 -0.75 15.05 4.83
CA VAL A 558 -0.01 13.79 4.75
C VAL A 558 -0.94 12.70 5.25
N THR A 559 -1.02 11.60 4.51
CA THR A 559 -1.78 10.41 4.89
C THR A 559 -0.87 9.20 4.89
N TYR A 560 -1.27 8.16 5.61
CA TYR A 560 -0.55 6.89 5.67
C TYR A 560 -1.51 5.75 5.35
N ARG A 561 -0.98 4.68 4.76
CA ARG A 561 -1.71 3.44 4.54
C ARG A 561 -1.86 2.63 5.82
N MET A 562 -0.85 2.67 6.69
CA MET A 562 -0.93 2.03 8.01
C MET A 562 -2.08 2.63 8.84
N LYS A 563 -2.77 1.77 9.59
CA LYS A 563 -3.84 2.14 10.52
C LYS A 563 -3.34 2.02 11.96
N ASP A 564 -4.09 2.59 12.89
CA ASP A 564 -3.82 2.37 14.31
C ASP A 564 -4.04 0.89 14.69
N TRP A 565 -3.29 0.40 15.68
CA TRP A 565 -3.16 -1.03 15.94
C TRP A 565 -4.22 -1.53 16.92
N VAL A 566 -5.15 -2.35 16.44
CA VAL A 566 -6.16 -3.04 17.26
C VAL A 566 -5.52 -4.25 17.95
N PHE A 567 -5.34 -4.16 19.26
CA PHE A 567 -4.64 -5.20 20.04
C PHE A 567 -5.53 -5.92 21.06
N SER A 568 -6.68 -5.37 21.46
CA SER A 568 -7.59 -6.09 22.36
C SER A 568 -8.15 -7.37 21.72
N ARG A 569 -8.34 -8.41 22.54
CA ARG A 569 -8.84 -9.72 22.14
C ARG A 569 -9.90 -10.22 23.11
N GLN A 570 -10.96 -10.83 22.57
CA GLN A 570 -12.09 -11.37 23.35
C GLN A 570 -11.78 -12.82 23.77
N ARG A 571 -10.60 -13.01 24.37
CA ARG A 571 -10.04 -14.32 24.70
C ARG A 571 -9.69 -14.38 26.19
N TYR A 572 -9.54 -15.59 26.71
CA TYR A 572 -9.17 -15.77 28.11
C TYR A 572 -7.66 -15.74 28.28
N TRP A 573 -6.93 -16.47 27.43
CA TRP A 573 -5.49 -16.66 27.59
C TRP A 573 -4.67 -15.49 27.04
N GLY A 574 -4.75 -14.35 27.71
CA GLY A 574 -3.96 -13.16 27.43
C GLY A 574 -3.77 -12.31 28.68
N GLU A 575 -3.00 -11.24 28.53
CA GLU A 575 -2.78 -10.28 29.60
C GLU A 575 -4.03 -9.44 29.85
N PRO A 576 -4.57 -9.36 31.09
CA PRO A 576 -5.70 -8.49 31.38
C PRO A 576 -5.37 -7.01 31.15
N ILE A 577 -6.22 -6.29 30.41
CA ILE A 577 -6.07 -4.85 30.22
C ILE A 577 -6.37 -4.14 31.56
N PRO A 578 -5.45 -3.31 32.09
CA PRO A 578 -5.57 -2.74 33.44
C PRO A 578 -6.49 -1.50 33.49
N ILE A 579 -7.72 -1.62 32.98
CA ILE A 579 -8.76 -0.59 33.01
C ILE A 579 -9.98 -1.07 33.82
N VAL A 580 -10.63 -0.13 34.50
CA VAL A 580 -11.95 -0.29 35.12
C VAL A 580 -12.93 0.68 34.49
N HIS A 581 -13.99 0.15 33.89
CA HIS A 581 -15.13 0.89 33.36
C HIS A 581 -16.05 1.30 34.50
N CYS A 582 -16.06 2.59 34.82
CA CYS A 582 -16.86 3.18 35.88
C CYS A 582 -18.08 3.91 35.31
N GLU A 583 -19.27 3.63 35.84
CA GLU A 583 -20.54 4.25 35.40
C GLU A 583 -20.54 5.78 35.52
N LYS A 584 -19.71 6.35 36.41
CA LYS A 584 -19.61 7.81 36.63
C LYS A 584 -18.38 8.45 36.01
N CYS A 585 -17.28 7.71 35.84
CA CYS A 585 -15.99 8.27 35.45
C CYS A 585 -15.54 7.84 34.05
N GLY A 586 -16.24 6.91 33.40
CA GLY A 586 -15.77 6.27 32.17
C GLY A 586 -14.63 5.28 32.44
N PRO A 587 -13.73 5.06 31.47
CA PRO A 587 -12.57 4.18 31.64
C PRO A 587 -11.56 4.80 32.62
N VAL A 588 -11.22 4.06 33.67
CA VAL A 588 -10.28 4.47 34.73
C VAL A 588 -9.12 3.48 34.79
N ALA A 589 -7.89 3.99 34.68
CA ALA A 589 -6.67 3.21 34.90
C ALA A 589 -6.63 2.58 36.29
N VAL A 590 -6.26 1.30 36.36
CA VAL A 590 -5.89 0.65 37.62
C VAL A 590 -4.67 1.37 38.21
N PRO A 591 -4.62 1.64 39.53
CA PRO A 591 -3.45 2.24 40.17
C PRO A 591 -2.19 1.41 39.95
N GLU A 592 -1.04 2.04 39.70
CA GLU A 592 0.21 1.33 39.37
C GLU A 592 0.69 0.40 40.49
N ASN A 593 0.41 0.75 41.75
CA ASN A 593 0.71 -0.06 42.93
C ASN A 593 -0.26 -1.26 43.12
N GLU A 594 -1.30 -1.37 42.29
CA GLU A 594 -2.22 -2.51 42.26
C GLU A 594 -1.95 -3.44 41.07
N LEU A 595 -0.90 -3.17 40.28
CA LEU A 595 -0.43 -4.10 39.24
C LEU A 595 0.37 -5.26 39.85
N PRO A 596 0.34 -6.46 39.24
CA PRO A 596 -0.45 -6.81 38.06
C PRO A 596 -1.94 -7.07 38.36
N VAL A 597 -2.81 -6.74 37.41
CA VAL A 597 -4.15 -7.35 37.34
C VAL A 597 -3.96 -8.78 36.87
N THR A 598 -4.13 -9.73 37.79
CA THR A 598 -3.90 -11.15 37.48
C THR A 598 -5.06 -11.78 36.75
N LEU A 599 -4.73 -12.68 35.81
CA LEU A 599 -5.72 -13.53 35.14
C LEU A 599 -6.32 -14.51 36.16
N PRO A 600 -7.66 -14.62 36.29
CA PRO A 600 -8.29 -15.49 37.26
C PRO A 600 -8.23 -16.95 36.82
N GLU A 601 -8.06 -17.88 37.75
CA GLU A 601 -8.18 -19.31 37.45
C GLU A 601 -9.63 -19.69 37.17
N VAL A 602 -9.88 -20.38 36.05
CA VAL A 602 -11.22 -20.78 35.62
C VAL A 602 -11.32 -22.25 35.22
N LYS A 603 -12.50 -22.82 35.41
CA LYS A 603 -12.83 -24.16 34.91
C LYS A 603 -13.16 -24.16 33.41
N SER A 604 -13.70 -23.06 32.89
CA SER A 604 -14.07 -22.91 31.48
C SER A 604 -13.48 -21.63 30.92
N TYR A 605 -12.67 -21.78 29.88
CA TYR A 605 -11.95 -20.72 29.17
C TYR A 605 -12.31 -20.67 27.69
N LYS A 606 -13.25 -21.52 27.24
CA LYS A 606 -13.63 -21.62 25.82
C LYS A 606 -14.36 -20.34 25.39
N PRO A 607 -14.05 -19.78 24.20
CA PRO A 607 -14.77 -18.62 23.67
C PRO A 607 -16.27 -18.90 23.53
N THR A 608 -17.09 -18.00 24.07
CA THR A 608 -18.56 -18.11 24.09
C THR A 608 -19.18 -17.88 22.71
N GLY A 609 -18.47 -17.19 21.80
CA GLY A 609 -18.96 -16.78 20.49
C GLY A 609 -19.92 -15.59 20.52
N THR A 610 -20.18 -15.02 21.69
CA THR A 610 -21.02 -13.83 21.88
C THR A 610 -20.34 -12.53 21.46
N GLY A 611 -19.03 -12.58 21.20
CA GLY A 611 -18.19 -11.39 21.02
C GLY A 611 -17.71 -10.79 22.35
N GLU A 612 -17.95 -11.45 23.47
CA GLU A 612 -17.38 -11.09 24.77
C GLU A 612 -16.33 -12.11 25.20
N SER A 613 -15.30 -11.65 25.89
CA SER A 613 -14.29 -12.51 26.51
C SER A 613 -14.90 -13.46 27.53
N PRO A 614 -14.37 -14.70 27.70
CA PRO A 614 -14.78 -15.59 28.79
C PRO A 614 -14.66 -14.94 30.18
N LEU A 615 -13.78 -13.94 30.34
CA LEU A 615 -13.61 -13.19 31.58
C LEU A 615 -14.90 -12.46 32.01
N ALA A 616 -15.75 -12.06 31.06
CA ALA A 616 -17.00 -11.35 31.34
C ALA A 616 -17.98 -12.14 32.22
N ALA A 617 -17.91 -13.47 32.18
CA ALA A 617 -18.76 -14.35 32.98
C ALA A 617 -18.29 -14.52 34.45
N ILE A 618 -17.10 -14.02 34.80
CA ILE A 618 -16.48 -14.23 36.11
C ILE A 618 -16.82 -13.04 37.02
N THR A 619 -18.04 -13.02 37.55
CA THR A 619 -18.58 -11.86 38.26
C THR A 619 -17.73 -11.39 39.45
N ASP A 620 -17.07 -12.31 40.15
CA ASP A 620 -16.23 -12.00 41.32
C ASP A 620 -14.91 -11.33 40.95
N TRP A 621 -14.42 -11.55 39.73
CA TRP A 621 -13.22 -10.91 39.21
C TRP A 621 -13.54 -9.58 38.51
N VAL A 622 -14.62 -9.55 37.71
CA VAL A 622 -15.02 -8.39 36.90
C VAL A 622 -15.53 -7.24 37.77
N ASN A 623 -16.38 -7.52 38.77
CA ASN A 623 -17.02 -6.46 39.55
C ASN A 623 -16.07 -5.90 40.61
N VAL A 624 -15.70 -4.63 40.46
CA VAL A 624 -14.79 -3.93 41.37
C VAL A 624 -15.31 -2.53 41.72
N LYS A 625 -14.63 -1.84 42.64
CA LYS A 625 -14.89 -0.42 42.90
C LYS A 625 -13.97 0.44 42.05
N CYS A 626 -14.50 1.56 41.56
CA CYS A 626 -13.71 2.56 40.88
C CYS A 626 -12.70 3.20 41.85
N SER A 627 -11.40 3.13 41.52
CA SER A 627 -10.32 3.74 42.32
C SER A 627 -10.45 5.27 42.45
N LYS A 628 -11.10 5.93 41.48
CA LYS A 628 -11.26 7.39 41.44
C LYS A 628 -12.42 7.93 42.30
N CYS A 629 -13.56 7.23 42.34
CA CYS A 629 -14.78 7.75 43.00
C CYS A 629 -15.49 6.75 43.92
N GLY A 630 -15.00 5.52 44.01
CA GLY A 630 -15.56 4.46 44.88
C GLY A 630 -16.88 3.84 44.41
N SER A 631 -17.48 4.29 43.29
CA SER A 631 -18.69 3.68 42.74
C SER A 631 -18.42 2.29 42.16
N LYS A 632 -19.49 1.57 41.80
CA LYS A 632 -19.38 0.32 41.06
C LYS A 632 -18.65 0.54 39.73
N GLY A 633 -17.79 -0.40 39.38
CA GLY A 633 -17.11 -0.47 38.10
C GLY A 633 -16.90 -1.92 37.69
N LYS A 634 -16.56 -2.12 36.41
CA LYS A 634 -16.22 -3.42 35.85
C LYS A 634 -14.81 -3.39 35.29
N ARG A 635 -13.97 -4.38 35.59
CA ARG A 635 -12.69 -4.54 34.90
C ARG A 635 -12.93 -4.69 33.40
N GLU A 636 -11.99 -4.20 32.60
CA GLU A 636 -11.91 -4.60 31.20
C GLU A 636 -11.75 -6.13 31.13
N THR A 637 -12.52 -6.74 30.25
CA THR A 637 -12.59 -8.20 30.09
C THR A 637 -11.80 -8.66 28.88
N ASP A 638 -11.50 -7.76 27.95
CA ASP A 638 -10.58 -8.07 26.86
C ASP A 638 -9.15 -8.18 27.37
N THR A 639 -8.37 -9.02 26.70
CA THR A 639 -6.94 -9.20 26.95
C THR A 639 -6.12 -8.59 25.83
N MET A 640 -4.83 -8.33 26.08
CA MET A 640 -3.86 -7.98 25.03
C MET A 640 -3.42 -9.21 24.24
#